data_AF-A0A971BWN6-F1
#
_entry.id   AF-A0A971BWN6-F1
#
_cell.length_a   1.000
_cell.length_b   1.000
_cell.length_c   1.000
_cell.angle_alpha   90.00
_cell.angle_beta   90.00
_cell.angle_gamma   90.00
#
_symmetry.space_group_name_H-M   'P 1'
#
loop_
_entity.id
_entity.type
_entity.pdbx_description
1 polymer ?
#
loop_
_entity_poly.entity_id
_entity_poly.type
_entity_poly.pdbx_seq_one_letter_code
_entity_poly.pdbx_strand_id
1 'polypeptide(L)'
;MKKRVISLALTLCMLICLLPSLASPVSAAGSGTEMNALTALGIDTSKAPEGFDPTSLDNPYGRNTIELSPVYELYKVGLSTKTEGSASYETAGELQNGRTTDAPYDTVYNNSLTSRLYGDEAWDATTVDGILGSVNTSTIADGTTTVKGKYTLISTGEVYTLGTTPTTTSAYLNDADNIPANGYLKEAVNASTDLGNGFKYALSSVAAGNFNGNTGGLSAQTVMVYTSEYSTNGGIYLRFGSAKSGTYGSSAKELLSTTKQIGNPTLTYEDKLVENFAEAPYQLQNYLQVTTGDWNGDGLDEVAVYIPEKGNSRIAVYALQLIGGDNPETAYLNPGKWSLVWTYYLREGDVVSNMVSLVSGDVNMDGTDDLAATWGYYYGPTQNVGSKAVVMFGAKGTAMLTASQQFDLTYGSSNIVRASFDFGDMAGSDEDVLILCGQSDADLKLGNTQTRYVALYSWNGTAFESNIYQNFDLFAQEDSSYVWAAMTLLRSSDSEGNFHFYSLPLCTANTGVISQGISGGGDLLYFDSLIIEYTEDGLNIKEAWDVTGAMQQNIAHPVEYVEYGAVAGDLTGQTGKGALVTMTQTLKSSEKITATYTFTGSHEEPKYVWDYYYQNWLYKLFGIKTWYLKFDRFQTVTDSGPVNVDYEQLTMGETYMVAADPTGYHSRTAADFSTAICLANTDNDSSYMNYGGRHYYTYTDPKVLSVLASPPYFKDLIGRDDLSGNYAESTTSYSSTSGSGSGYNASATISIGAYVSFEQEISVFGVTVASTEVEATFTANFTFETESISMLEQTVTYSAAAGEDMVAFYSIPMEIYEYTSYVPDGRGNYKEVLTTVNIPHEAAVRLLSLDEYEAIAKDYKVLPSIADNVLTHVLGDPSSYPASTDGYRVIAAYNGTPSAVGFSSTGGGSGISQEISMSKETSTSFSASAAVEGKAGAGEGA
;
A
#
# COMPACT_ATOMS: atom_id res chain seq x y z
N MET A 1 34.69 16.64 58.46
CA MET A 1 33.74 15.70 57.82
C MET A 1 33.20 16.18 56.48
N LYS A 2 32.71 17.43 56.32
CA LYS A 2 32.12 17.89 55.05
C LYS A 2 33.05 17.87 53.81
N LYS A 3 34.36 18.13 53.95
CA LYS A 3 35.30 18.10 52.79
C LYS A 3 35.65 16.69 52.27
N ARG A 4 35.58 15.65 53.11
CA ARG A 4 35.86 14.26 52.69
C ARG A 4 34.68 13.61 51.96
N VAL A 5 33.45 14.02 52.29
CA VAL A 5 32.23 13.57 51.61
C VAL A 5 32.11 14.19 50.21
N ILE A 6 32.49 15.47 50.06
CA ILE A 6 32.50 16.16 48.76
C ILE A 6 33.59 15.60 47.84
N SER A 7 34.79 15.28 48.36
CA SER A 7 35.80 14.59 47.55
C SER A 7 35.38 13.17 47.15
N LEU A 8 34.70 12.41 48.00
CA LEU A 8 34.19 11.08 47.62
C LEU A 8 33.11 11.19 46.53
N ALA A 9 32.21 12.17 46.63
CA ALA A 9 31.17 12.42 45.63
C ALA A 9 31.77 12.85 44.27
N LEU A 10 32.79 13.73 44.26
CA LEU A 10 33.45 14.14 43.04
C LEU A 10 34.22 12.99 42.36
N THR A 11 34.85 12.13 43.16
CA THR A 11 35.59 10.97 42.64
C THR A 11 34.63 9.90 42.08
N LEU A 12 33.45 9.74 42.71
CA LEU A 12 32.39 8.86 42.20
C LEU A 12 31.79 9.40 40.89
N CYS A 13 31.57 10.72 40.77
CA CYS A 13 31.11 11.34 39.52
C CYS A 13 32.14 11.21 38.38
N MET A 14 33.44 11.34 38.66
CA MET A 14 34.48 11.15 37.64
C MET A 14 34.64 9.68 37.21
N LEU A 15 34.39 8.71 38.09
CA LEU A 15 34.39 7.28 37.77
C LEU A 15 33.19 6.85 36.92
N ILE A 16 32.03 7.51 37.07
CA ILE A 16 30.84 7.28 36.25
C ILE A 16 31.04 7.76 34.80
N CYS A 17 31.85 8.81 34.58
CA CYS A 17 32.17 9.31 33.23
C CYS A 17 33.23 8.49 32.46
N LEU A 18 33.86 7.48 33.09
CA LEU A 18 34.93 6.66 32.49
C LEU A 18 34.47 5.22 32.15
N LEU A 19 33.20 4.89 32.38
CA LEU A 19 32.61 3.64 31.90
C LEU A 19 32.28 3.78 30.40
N PRO A 20 32.60 2.79 29.55
CA PRO A 20 32.21 2.82 28.15
C PRO A 20 30.68 2.91 28.08
N SER A 21 30.20 3.87 27.30
CA SER A 21 28.77 4.12 27.06
C SER A 21 28.09 2.85 26.59
N LEU A 22 27.27 2.24 27.46
CA LEU A 22 26.11 1.50 27.02
C LEU A 22 25.26 2.51 26.25
N ALA A 23 25.19 2.36 24.93
CA ALA A 23 24.29 3.13 24.09
C ALA A 23 22.86 2.77 24.51
N SER A 24 22.29 3.60 25.38
CA SER A 24 20.84 3.72 25.46
C SER A 24 20.41 4.41 24.17
N PRO A 25 19.42 3.89 23.42
CA PRO A 25 18.90 4.62 22.28
C PRO A 25 18.47 6.00 22.78
N VAL A 26 19.15 7.02 22.28
CA VAL A 26 18.67 8.39 22.36
C VAL A 26 17.31 8.33 21.68
N SER A 27 16.25 8.56 22.45
CA SER A 27 14.99 9.03 21.88
C SER A 27 15.37 10.17 20.95
N ALA A 28 15.29 9.90 19.66
CA ALA A 28 15.09 10.95 18.71
C ALA A 28 13.75 11.55 19.11
N ALA A 29 13.79 12.67 19.83
CA ALA A 29 12.80 13.69 19.59
C ALA A 29 12.94 14.00 18.10
N GLY A 30 12.19 13.24 17.28
CA GLY A 30 12.03 13.56 15.88
C GLY A 30 11.68 15.03 15.84
N SER A 31 12.33 15.77 14.96
CA SER A 31 11.73 16.99 14.45
C SER A 31 10.43 16.58 13.80
N GLY A 32 9.37 16.44 14.59
CA GLY A 32 8.03 16.26 14.08
C GLY A 32 7.74 17.49 13.26
N THR A 33 7.82 17.34 11.94
CA THR A 33 6.95 18.08 11.06
C THR A 33 5.54 17.76 11.56
N GLU A 34 4.93 18.72 12.25
CA GLU A 34 3.55 18.58 12.68
C GLU A 34 2.70 18.48 11.42
N MET A 35 2.11 17.31 11.19
CA MET A 35 1.20 17.11 10.06
C MET A 35 -0.02 18.00 10.21
N ASN A 36 -0.45 18.56 9.08
CA ASN A 36 -1.73 19.20 8.97
C ASN A 36 -2.74 18.22 8.35
N ALA A 37 -4.02 18.50 8.56
CA ALA A 37 -5.17 17.78 8.01
C ALA A 37 -5.07 17.35 6.53
N LEU A 38 -4.25 18.05 5.75
CA LEU A 38 -4.14 17.87 4.31
C LEU A 38 -3.09 16.83 3.95
N THR A 39 -2.04 16.65 4.77
CA THR A 39 -1.10 15.54 4.62
C THR A 39 -1.81 14.19 4.75
N ALA A 40 -2.76 14.06 5.68
CA ALA A 40 -3.61 12.87 5.83
C ALA A 40 -4.54 12.61 4.62
N LEU A 41 -4.78 13.62 3.79
CA LEU A 41 -5.54 13.50 2.54
C LEU A 41 -4.63 13.30 1.30
N GLY A 42 -3.32 13.10 1.51
CA GLY A 42 -2.33 13.01 0.43
C GLY A 42 -2.08 14.35 -0.29
N ILE A 43 -2.34 15.47 0.38
CA ILE A 43 -2.15 16.83 -0.16
C ILE A 43 -0.94 17.46 0.53
N ASP A 44 0.24 17.43 -0.10
CA ASP A 44 1.40 18.20 0.37
C ASP A 44 1.19 19.71 0.16
N THR A 45 0.94 20.42 1.25
CA THR A 45 0.79 21.88 1.27
C THR A 45 2.07 22.64 1.63
N SER A 46 3.18 21.92 1.88
CA SER A 46 4.46 22.52 2.23
C SER A 46 5.13 23.18 1.03
N LYS A 47 4.79 22.76 -0.19
CA LYS A 47 5.30 23.32 -1.45
C LYS A 47 4.21 23.30 -2.53
N ALA A 48 4.15 24.38 -3.30
CA ALA A 48 3.33 24.37 -4.51
C ALA A 48 3.91 23.34 -5.52
N PRO A 49 3.06 22.49 -6.12
CA PRO A 49 3.52 21.46 -7.06
C PRO A 49 4.22 22.06 -8.29
N GLU A 50 5.14 21.30 -8.87
CA GLU A 50 5.94 21.77 -10.01
C GLU A 50 5.02 22.05 -11.22
N GLY A 51 5.04 23.29 -11.73
CA GLY A 51 4.14 23.75 -12.79
C GLY A 51 2.83 24.40 -12.31
N PHE A 52 2.70 24.67 -11.01
CA PHE A 52 1.59 25.43 -10.42
C PHE A 52 1.31 26.76 -11.16
N ASP A 53 0.09 26.90 -11.67
CA ASP A 53 -0.44 28.13 -12.24
C ASP A 53 -1.56 28.66 -11.32
N PRO A 54 -1.33 29.78 -10.60
CA PRO A 54 -2.32 30.36 -9.68
C PRO A 54 -3.58 30.90 -10.39
N THR A 55 -3.58 30.93 -11.72
CA THR A 55 -4.72 31.35 -12.54
C THR A 55 -5.46 30.17 -13.18
N SER A 56 -4.96 28.95 -13.00
CA SER A 56 -5.63 27.74 -13.45
C SER A 56 -6.78 27.36 -12.51
N LEU A 57 -7.81 26.74 -13.08
CA LEU A 57 -8.90 26.11 -12.33
C LEU A 57 -8.60 24.62 -12.05
N ASP A 58 -7.46 24.10 -12.53
CA ASP A 58 -7.05 22.72 -12.33
C ASP A 58 -6.67 22.47 -10.87
N ASN A 59 -6.89 21.25 -10.35
CA ASN A 59 -6.38 20.90 -9.03
C ASN A 59 -4.84 20.92 -9.06
N PRO A 60 -4.19 21.78 -8.25
CA PRO A 60 -2.73 21.80 -8.19
C PRO A 60 -2.17 20.52 -7.57
N TYR A 61 -2.86 19.89 -6.62
CA TYR A 61 -2.40 18.72 -5.85
C TYR A 61 -2.81 17.37 -6.45
N GLY A 62 -2.78 17.27 -7.78
CA GLY A 62 -2.88 15.99 -8.51
C GLY A 62 -4.27 15.33 -8.59
N ARG A 63 -4.98 15.13 -7.47
CA ARG A 63 -6.18 14.27 -7.41
C ARG A 63 -7.49 15.02 -7.51
N ASN A 64 -8.25 14.81 -8.59
CA ASN A 64 -9.61 15.33 -8.68
C ASN A 64 -10.60 14.60 -7.75
N THR A 65 -10.31 13.33 -7.43
CA THR A 65 -11.08 12.48 -6.54
C THR A 65 -10.17 11.96 -5.43
N ILE A 66 -10.56 12.14 -4.17
CA ILE A 66 -9.82 11.67 -3.00
C ILE A 66 -10.69 10.63 -2.29
N GLU A 67 -10.20 9.39 -2.18
CA GLU A 67 -10.84 8.36 -1.37
C GLU A 67 -10.57 8.62 0.12
N LEU A 68 -11.60 8.53 0.96
CA LEU A 68 -11.49 8.78 2.41
C LEU A 68 -11.69 7.52 3.24
N SER A 69 -12.65 6.69 2.83
CA SER A 69 -12.96 5.43 3.50
C SER A 69 -13.42 4.47 2.43
N PRO A 70 -12.46 3.93 1.66
CA PRO A 70 -12.78 2.98 0.62
C PRO A 70 -13.28 1.70 1.27
N VAL A 71 -14.36 1.17 0.71
CA VAL A 71 -14.89 -0.14 1.01
C VAL A 71 -14.67 -0.98 -0.24
N TYR A 72 -14.23 -2.21 -0.04
CA TYR A 72 -13.82 -3.07 -1.13
C TYR A 72 -14.59 -4.38 -1.15
N GLU A 73 -14.88 -4.83 -2.37
CA GLU A 73 -15.36 -6.16 -2.66
C GLU A 73 -14.19 -7.08 -2.98
N LEU A 74 -14.26 -8.31 -2.47
CA LEU A 74 -13.31 -9.34 -2.86
C LEU A 74 -13.67 -9.85 -4.27
N TYR A 75 -12.76 -9.66 -5.22
CA TYR A 75 -12.85 -10.28 -6.54
C TYR A 75 -11.94 -11.51 -6.61
N LYS A 76 -12.49 -12.61 -7.12
CA LYS A 76 -11.78 -13.88 -7.35
C LYS A 76 -11.97 -14.33 -8.78
N VAL A 77 -10.89 -14.78 -9.42
CA VAL A 77 -10.94 -15.38 -10.76
C VAL A 77 -10.11 -16.66 -10.82
N GLY A 78 -10.63 -17.70 -11.46
CA GLY A 78 -9.94 -18.99 -11.57
C GLY A 78 -10.82 -20.09 -12.16
N LEU A 79 -10.20 -21.25 -12.42
CA LEU A 79 -10.91 -22.43 -12.92
C LEU A 79 -11.88 -22.98 -11.86
N SER A 80 -13.07 -23.39 -12.30
CA SER A 80 -14.13 -23.90 -11.43
C SER A 80 -13.86 -25.32 -10.94
N THR A 81 -13.13 -26.12 -11.73
CA THR A 81 -12.70 -27.48 -11.39
C THR A 81 -11.19 -27.49 -11.17
N LYS A 82 -10.74 -28.15 -10.09
CA LYS A 82 -9.31 -28.32 -9.77
C LYS A 82 -8.56 -28.91 -10.96
N THR A 83 -7.37 -28.41 -11.22
CA THR A 83 -6.47 -28.85 -12.28
C THR A 83 -5.68 -30.05 -11.78
N GLU A 84 -6.20 -31.25 -11.99
CA GLU A 84 -5.62 -32.48 -11.49
C GLU A 84 -5.62 -33.59 -12.54
N GLY A 85 -4.52 -34.35 -12.57
CA GLY A 85 -4.41 -35.55 -13.38
C GLY A 85 -5.14 -36.71 -12.71
N SER A 86 -5.51 -37.72 -13.50
CA SER A 86 -6.05 -38.95 -12.94
C SER A 86 -5.02 -39.58 -11.99
N ALA A 87 -5.41 -39.93 -10.77
CA ALA A 87 -4.50 -40.66 -9.87
C ALA A 87 -4.08 -42.02 -10.46
N SER A 88 -4.97 -42.61 -11.27
CA SER A 88 -4.71 -43.82 -12.05
C SER A 88 -5.57 -43.90 -13.31
N TYR A 89 -5.16 -44.70 -14.29
CA TYR A 89 -5.99 -45.03 -15.47
C TYR A 89 -5.81 -46.49 -15.91
N GLU A 90 -6.81 -47.06 -16.59
CA GLU A 90 -6.76 -48.41 -17.13
C GLU A 90 -6.13 -48.44 -18.53
N THR A 91 -5.30 -49.44 -18.80
CA THR A 91 -4.67 -49.67 -20.10
C THR A 91 -4.45 -51.16 -20.33
N ALA A 92 -3.96 -51.54 -21.51
CA ALA A 92 -3.61 -52.92 -21.81
C ALA A 92 -2.49 -53.01 -22.84
N GLY A 93 -1.69 -54.09 -22.77
CA GLY A 93 -0.54 -54.31 -23.67
C GLY A 93 0.22 -55.57 -23.32
N GLU A 94 1.52 -55.63 -23.63
CA GLU A 94 2.44 -56.63 -23.08
C GLU A 94 2.52 -56.51 -21.54
N LEU A 95 3.12 -57.50 -20.85
CA LEU A 95 3.28 -57.50 -19.40
C LEU A 95 3.92 -56.19 -18.91
N GLN A 96 3.15 -55.38 -18.19
CA GLN A 96 3.59 -54.12 -17.60
C GLN A 96 3.79 -54.33 -16.11
N ASN A 97 5.05 -54.40 -15.67
CA ASN A 97 5.34 -54.61 -14.27
C ASN A 97 6.31 -53.53 -13.81
N GLY A 98 5.77 -52.42 -13.31
CA GLY A 98 6.55 -51.33 -12.73
C GLY A 98 7.26 -50.42 -13.74
N ARG A 99 6.83 -50.45 -15.01
CA ARG A 99 7.41 -49.60 -16.06
C ARG A 99 6.73 -48.24 -16.04
N THR A 100 7.51 -47.16 -15.96
CA THR A 100 6.99 -45.80 -16.16
C THR A 100 6.85 -45.53 -17.65
N THR A 101 5.77 -44.87 -18.05
CA THR A 101 5.53 -44.51 -19.46
C THR A 101 6.58 -43.52 -19.97
N ASP A 102 7.10 -43.76 -21.18
CA ASP A 102 8.00 -42.81 -21.85
C ASP A 102 7.23 -41.55 -22.31
N ALA A 103 6.05 -41.75 -22.87
CA ALA A 103 5.12 -40.69 -23.26
C ALA A 103 4.12 -40.40 -22.13
N PRO A 104 3.70 -39.15 -21.95
CA PRO A 104 2.66 -38.81 -20.98
C PRO A 104 1.28 -39.30 -21.45
N TYR A 105 0.42 -39.59 -20.48
CA TYR A 105 -1.01 -39.82 -20.65
C TYR A 105 -1.79 -38.54 -20.31
N ASP A 106 -2.82 -38.25 -21.11
CA ASP A 106 -3.64 -37.05 -21.00
C ASP A 106 -4.94 -37.37 -20.25
N THR A 107 -5.17 -36.67 -19.13
CA THR A 107 -6.48 -36.58 -18.47
C THR A 107 -7.21 -35.37 -19.03
N VAL A 108 -8.43 -35.56 -19.56
CA VAL A 108 -9.19 -34.51 -20.26
C VAL A 108 -10.58 -34.40 -19.68
N TYR A 109 -11.00 -33.20 -19.30
CA TYR A 109 -12.34 -32.93 -18.74
C TYR A 109 -12.80 -31.51 -19.01
N ASN A 110 -14.12 -31.30 -18.96
CA ASN A 110 -14.71 -29.97 -19.11
C ASN A 110 -14.37 -29.10 -17.90
N ASN A 111 -14.09 -27.83 -18.15
CA ASN A 111 -13.82 -26.85 -17.10
C ASN A 111 -14.30 -25.47 -17.55
N SER A 112 -14.43 -24.54 -16.60
CA SER A 112 -14.85 -23.17 -16.88
C SER A 112 -13.95 -22.22 -16.13
N LEU A 113 -13.53 -21.14 -16.79
CA LEU A 113 -12.96 -19.99 -16.10
C LEU A 113 -14.12 -19.16 -15.53
N THR A 114 -14.09 -18.93 -14.23
CA THR A 114 -15.17 -18.23 -13.51
C THR A 114 -14.61 -17.06 -12.73
N SER A 115 -15.41 -16.00 -12.60
CA SER A 115 -15.21 -14.94 -11.63
C SER A 115 -16.26 -15.01 -10.52
N ARG A 116 -15.87 -14.57 -9.33
CA ARG A 116 -16.73 -14.39 -8.17
C ARG A 116 -16.44 -13.03 -7.56
N LEU A 117 -17.48 -12.24 -7.34
CA LEU A 117 -17.42 -10.97 -6.63
C LEU A 117 -18.20 -11.12 -5.33
N TYR A 118 -17.54 -10.86 -4.19
CA TYR A 118 -18.14 -10.94 -2.87
C TYR A 118 -18.38 -9.55 -2.32
N GLY A 119 -19.57 -9.27 -1.80
CA GLY A 119 -19.90 -7.99 -1.16
C GLY A 119 -20.65 -6.98 -2.03
N ASP A 120 -20.66 -7.11 -3.36
CA ASP A 120 -21.35 -6.15 -4.25
C ASP A 120 -22.84 -6.03 -3.90
N GLU A 121 -23.22 -4.79 -3.60
CA GLU A 121 -24.50 -4.27 -3.13
C GLU A 121 -24.99 -4.92 -1.83
N ALA A 122 -24.08 -5.44 -0.99
CA ALA A 122 -24.37 -6.08 0.29
C ALA A 122 -24.51 -5.08 1.45
N TRP A 123 -25.26 -4.00 1.24
CA TRP A 123 -25.39 -2.84 2.16
C TRP A 123 -25.78 -3.16 3.60
N ASP A 124 -26.51 -4.25 3.81
CA ASP A 124 -26.96 -4.67 5.14
C ASP A 124 -25.92 -5.53 5.90
N ALA A 125 -24.84 -5.94 5.23
CA ALA A 125 -23.81 -6.80 5.82
C ALA A 125 -22.83 -5.98 6.68
N THR A 126 -22.70 -6.37 7.94
CA THR A 126 -21.87 -5.67 8.94
C THR A 126 -20.69 -6.51 9.44
N THR A 127 -20.47 -7.67 8.82
CA THR A 127 -19.41 -8.62 9.21
C THR A 127 -18.77 -9.20 7.96
N VAL A 128 -17.49 -9.57 8.06
CA VAL A 128 -16.76 -10.22 6.96
C VAL A 128 -17.46 -11.51 6.51
N ASP A 129 -18.00 -12.31 7.45
CA ASP A 129 -18.77 -13.52 7.11
C ASP A 129 -20.01 -13.19 6.27
N GLY A 130 -20.74 -12.12 6.62
CA GLY A 130 -21.90 -11.65 5.86
C GLY A 130 -21.53 -11.22 4.44
N ILE A 131 -20.42 -10.50 4.30
CA ILE A 131 -19.88 -10.04 3.01
C ILE A 131 -19.47 -11.23 2.13
N LEU A 132 -18.68 -12.16 2.68
CA LEU A 132 -18.25 -13.37 1.96
C LEU A 132 -19.40 -14.35 1.69
N GLY A 133 -20.53 -14.22 2.40
CA GLY A 133 -21.78 -14.94 2.13
C GLY A 133 -22.58 -14.38 0.95
N SER A 134 -22.35 -13.12 0.55
CA SER A 134 -23.00 -12.47 -0.60
C SER A 134 -22.10 -12.56 -1.83
N VAL A 135 -22.39 -13.49 -2.75
CA VAL A 135 -21.52 -13.77 -3.90
C VAL A 135 -22.24 -13.73 -5.25
N ASN A 136 -21.72 -12.93 -6.16
CA ASN A 136 -22.09 -12.92 -7.57
C ASN A 136 -21.08 -13.76 -8.37
N THR A 137 -21.54 -14.81 -9.05
CA THR A 137 -20.67 -15.71 -9.85
C THR A 137 -20.98 -15.57 -11.34
N SER A 138 -19.94 -15.36 -12.15
CA SER A 138 -20.03 -15.28 -13.61
C SER A 138 -19.09 -16.29 -14.28
N THR A 139 -19.57 -16.94 -15.35
CA THR A 139 -18.72 -17.74 -16.22
C THR A 139 -18.09 -16.84 -17.27
N ILE A 140 -16.76 -16.75 -17.29
CA ILE A 140 -16.00 -15.98 -18.28
C ILE A 140 -15.93 -16.75 -19.59
N ALA A 141 -15.57 -18.02 -19.52
CA ALA A 141 -15.50 -18.92 -20.68
C ALA A 141 -15.56 -20.39 -20.24
N ASP A 142 -16.14 -21.23 -21.09
CA ASP A 142 -16.17 -22.67 -20.95
C ASP A 142 -15.12 -23.32 -21.87
N GLY A 143 -14.55 -24.43 -21.43
CA GLY A 143 -13.47 -25.07 -22.15
C GLY A 143 -13.18 -26.50 -21.69
N THR A 144 -11.99 -26.96 -22.07
CA THR A 144 -11.50 -28.30 -21.73
C THR A 144 -10.11 -28.20 -21.13
N THR A 145 -9.95 -28.72 -19.92
CA THR A 145 -8.66 -28.91 -19.26
C THR A 145 -8.02 -30.20 -19.75
N THR A 146 -6.73 -30.13 -20.09
CA THR A 146 -5.88 -31.29 -20.36
C THR A 146 -4.71 -31.29 -19.39
N VAL A 147 -4.60 -32.34 -18.59
CA VAL A 147 -3.48 -32.58 -17.66
C VAL A 147 -2.66 -33.75 -18.17
N LYS A 148 -1.35 -33.56 -18.30
CA LYS A 148 -0.40 -34.56 -18.81
C LYS A 148 0.43 -35.11 -17.66
N GLY A 149 0.45 -36.43 -17.51
CA GLY A 149 1.27 -37.10 -16.50
C GLY A 149 1.98 -38.33 -17.04
N LYS A 150 3.11 -38.72 -16.43
CA LYS A 150 3.69 -40.05 -16.63
C LYS A 150 3.24 -40.98 -15.51
N TYR A 151 3.05 -42.24 -15.88
CA TYR A 151 2.43 -43.21 -14.99
C TYR A 151 3.27 -44.47 -14.88
N THR A 152 3.33 -45.05 -13.69
CA THR A 152 3.89 -46.39 -13.47
C THR A 152 2.82 -47.42 -13.78
N LEU A 153 3.05 -48.27 -14.78
CA LEU A 153 2.11 -49.29 -15.26
C LEU A 153 2.30 -50.61 -14.52
N ILE A 154 1.21 -51.18 -14.03
CA ILE A 154 1.18 -52.45 -13.29
C ILE A 154 0.02 -53.32 -13.80
N SER A 155 0.33 -54.51 -14.28
CA SER A 155 -0.65 -55.49 -14.77
C SER A 155 -1.67 -55.86 -13.70
N THR A 156 -2.88 -56.22 -14.12
CA THR A 156 -4.00 -56.60 -13.26
C THR A 156 -4.61 -57.93 -13.71
N GLY A 157 -5.34 -58.59 -12.80
CA GLY A 157 -5.98 -59.88 -13.08
C GLY A 157 -5.05 -61.10 -12.99
N GLU A 158 -5.37 -62.16 -13.74
CA GLU A 158 -4.59 -63.40 -13.81
C GLU A 158 -3.76 -63.46 -15.09
N VAL A 159 -2.43 -63.52 -14.95
CA VAL A 159 -1.47 -63.55 -16.06
C VAL A 159 -0.64 -64.85 -16.03
N TYR A 160 -0.32 -65.39 -17.20
CA TYR A 160 0.29 -66.71 -17.37
C TYR A 160 1.49 -66.66 -18.33
N THR A 161 2.53 -67.46 -18.07
CA THR A 161 3.62 -67.65 -19.04
C THR A 161 3.11 -68.37 -20.30
N LEU A 162 3.57 -67.95 -21.48
CA LEU A 162 3.35 -68.67 -22.74
C LEU A 162 3.61 -70.19 -22.59
N GLY A 163 2.63 -71.00 -22.98
CA GLY A 163 2.69 -72.46 -22.92
C GLY A 163 2.16 -73.10 -21.64
N THR A 164 1.71 -72.30 -20.66
CA THR A 164 0.92 -72.80 -19.51
C THR A 164 -0.57 -72.81 -19.85
N THR A 165 -1.36 -73.70 -19.22
CA THR A 165 -2.81 -73.83 -19.49
C THR A 165 -3.60 -72.87 -18.59
N PRO A 166 -4.31 -71.87 -19.15
CA PRO A 166 -5.19 -71.02 -18.35
C PRO A 166 -6.33 -71.86 -17.76
N THR A 167 -6.61 -71.70 -16.47
CA THR A 167 -7.72 -72.42 -15.80
C THR A 167 -9.04 -71.68 -15.88
N THR A 168 -9.05 -70.42 -16.34
CA THR A 168 -10.20 -69.52 -16.40
C THR A 168 -10.27 -68.80 -17.75
N THR A 169 -11.47 -68.35 -18.16
CA THR A 169 -11.67 -67.54 -19.38
C THR A 169 -11.22 -66.08 -19.22
N SER A 170 -10.78 -65.68 -18.02
CA SER A 170 -10.39 -64.31 -17.66
C SER A 170 -8.88 -64.13 -17.55
N ALA A 171 -8.11 -65.12 -18.03
CA ALA A 171 -6.67 -65.20 -17.92
C ALA A 171 -5.96 -64.71 -19.19
N TYR A 172 -4.82 -64.04 -19.02
CA TYR A 172 -4.04 -63.45 -20.11
C TYR A 172 -2.65 -64.10 -20.22
N LEU A 173 -2.13 -64.27 -21.44
CA LEU A 173 -0.76 -64.76 -21.67
C LEU A 173 0.23 -63.59 -21.65
N ASN A 174 1.43 -63.80 -21.11
CA ASN A 174 2.44 -62.75 -20.93
C ASN A 174 3.05 -62.19 -22.22
N ASP A 175 2.87 -62.89 -23.34
CA ASP A 175 3.23 -62.48 -24.70
C ASP A 175 2.03 -61.99 -25.52
N ALA A 176 0.83 -61.93 -24.91
CA ALA A 176 -0.35 -61.41 -25.58
C ALA A 176 -0.33 -59.88 -25.57
N ASP A 177 -0.61 -59.30 -26.72
CA ASP A 177 -1.14 -57.95 -26.78
C ASP A 177 -2.50 -57.95 -26.06
N ASN A 178 -2.71 -57.03 -25.10
CA ASN A 178 -3.95 -56.81 -24.34
C ASN A 178 -4.03 -57.44 -22.93
N ILE A 179 -2.91 -57.59 -22.22
CA ILE A 179 -2.90 -57.83 -20.77
C ILE A 179 -3.36 -56.55 -20.06
N PRO A 180 -4.43 -56.59 -19.23
CA PRO A 180 -4.89 -55.43 -18.48
C PRO A 180 -3.81 -54.91 -17.52
N ALA A 181 -3.74 -53.58 -17.38
CA ALA A 181 -2.86 -52.90 -16.45
C ALA A 181 -3.50 -51.60 -15.96
N ASN A 182 -3.11 -51.16 -14.77
CA ASN A 182 -3.40 -49.84 -14.25
C ASN A 182 -2.12 -49.00 -14.29
N GLY A 183 -2.20 -47.79 -14.83
CA GLY A 183 -1.18 -46.76 -14.66
C GLY A 183 -1.46 -45.95 -13.41
N TYR A 184 -0.44 -45.64 -12.61
CA TYR A 184 -0.53 -44.78 -11.43
C TYR A 184 0.36 -43.55 -11.57
N LEU A 185 -0.18 -42.36 -11.30
CA LEU A 185 0.49 -41.09 -11.56
C LEU A 185 1.81 -41.01 -10.79
N LYS A 186 2.91 -40.74 -11.51
CA LYS A 186 4.27 -40.69 -10.97
C LYS A 186 4.92 -39.32 -11.12
N GLU A 187 4.62 -38.62 -12.22
CA GLU A 187 5.19 -37.32 -12.55
C GLU A 187 4.12 -36.48 -13.26
N ALA A 188 3.92 -35.23 -12.84
CA ALA A 188 3.11 -34.28 -13.60
C ALA A 188 4.00 -33.55 -14.61
N VAL A 189 3.56 -33.48 -15.87
CA VAL A 189 4.37 -32.96 -16.97
C VAL A 189 3.92 -31.56 -17.40
N ASN A 190 2.61 -31.35 -17.52
CA ASN A 190 2.03 -30.07 -17.92
C ASN A 190 0.52 -30.09 -17.66
N ALA A 191 -0.10 -28.92 -17.59
CA ALA A 191 -1.55 -28.77 -17.69
C ALA A 191 -1.91 -27.48 -18.42
N SER A 192 -3.05 -27.49 -19.11
CA SER A 192 -3.58 -26.31 -19.81
C SER A 192 -5.09 -26.43 -19.99
N THR A 193 -5.79 -25.30 -20.00
CA THR A 193 -7.22 -25.24 -20.31
C THR A 193 -7.44 -24.45 -21.59
N ASP A 194 -8.05 -25.09 -22.60
CA ASP A 194 -8.49 -24.41 -23.81
C ASP A 194 -9.93 -23.94 -23.64
N LEU A 195 -10.13 -22.63 -23.51
CA LEU A 195 -11.41 -21.95 -23.31
C LEU A 195 -12.04 -21.48 -24.64
N GLY A 196 -11.51 -21.95 -25.77
CA GLY A 196 -11.99 -21.60 -27.11
C GLY A 196 -11.54 -20.21 -27.60
N ASN A 197 -11.74 -19.95 -28.89
CA ASN A 197 -11.39 -18.69 -29.56
C ASN A 197 -9.93 -18.24 -29.36
N GLY A 198 -9.01 -19.18 -29.21
CA GLY A 198 -7.59 -18.90 -28.96
C GLY A 198 -7.27 -18.50 -27.51
N PHE A 199 -8.24 -18.57 -26.59
CA PHE A 199 -8.00 -18.37 -25.17
C PHE A 199 -7.55 -19.68 -24.50
N LYS A 200 -6.25 -19.82 -24.29
CA LYS A 200 -5.69 -20.86 -23.42
C LYS A 200 -5.28 -20.28 -22.08
N TYR A 201 -5.50 -21.02 -21.00
CA TYR A 201 -5.35 -20.55 -19.63
C TYR A 201 -4.79 -21.63 -18.70
N ALA A 202 -3.91 -21.22 -17.78
CA ALA A 202 -3.37 -22.08 -16.72
C ALA A 202 -3.31 -21.36 -15.37
N LEU A 203 -2.63 -20.22 -15.26
CA LEU A 203 -2.42 -19.51 -14.00
C LEU A 203 -2.49 -17.99 -14.22
N SER A 204 -2.93 -17.23 -13.21
CA SER A 204 -3.04 -15.78 -13.31
C SER A 204 -2.68 -15.03 -12.03
N SER A 205 -2.49 -13.72 -12.20
CA SER A 205 -2.62 -12.70 -11.16
C SER A 205 -3.58 -11.61 -11.68
N VAL A 206 -4.24 -10.88 -10.78
CA VAL A 206 -5.27 -9.90 -11.13
C VAL A 206 -5.14 -8.65 -10.27
N ALA A 207 -5.40 -7.49 -10.86
CA ALA A 207 -5.51 -6.20 -10.18
C ALA A 207 -6.79 -5.47 -10.65
N ALA A 208 -7.30 -4.57 -9.82
CA ALA A 208 -8.47 -3.75 -10.12
C ALA A 208 -8.10 -2.27 -10.18
N GLY A 209 -8.75 -1.51 -11.06
CA GLY A 209 -8.46 -0.09 -11.27
C GLY A 209 -9.59 0.66 -11.98
N ASN A 210 -9.43 1.98 -12.06
CA ASN A 210 -10.33 2.93 -12.72
C ASN A 210 -9.97 3.10 -14.20
N PHE A 211 -10.41 2.17 -15.05
CA PHE A 211 -10.12 2.23 -16.49
C PHE A 211 -11.19 2.97 -17.30
N ASN A 212 -12.32 3.34 -16.69
CA ASN A 212 -13.38 4.11 -17.34
C ASN A 212 -13.35 5.60 -16.97
N GLY A 213 -12.46 6.02 -16.06
CA GLY A 213 -12.26 7.42 -15.68
C GLY A 213 -13.45 7.97 -14.91
N ASN A 214 -14.12 7.10 -14.14
CA ASN A 214 -15.22 7.54 -13.29
C ASN A 214 -14.67 8.41 -12.15
N THR A 215 -15.47 9.37 -11.71
CA THR A 215 -15.15 10.27 -10.59
C THR A 215 -15.87 9.86 -9.31
N GLY A 216 -16.26 8.58 -9.21
CA GLY A 216 -17.00 8.03 -8.07
C GLY A 216 -16.11 7.32 -7.06
N GLY A 217 -14.79 7.39 -7.23
CA GLY A 217 -13.83 6.59 -6.46
C GLY A 217 -13.90 5.09 -6.76
N LEU A 218 -14.55 4.67 -7.86
CA LEU A 218 -14.72 3.25 -8.16
C LEU A 218 -13.49 2.71 -8.90
N SER A 219 -13.05 1.53 -8.48
CA SER A 219 -11.98 0.73 -9.09
C SER A 219 -12.53 -0.62 -9.54
N ALA A 220 -13.57 -0.60 -10.37
CA ALA A 220 -14.39 -1.78 -10.69
C ALA A 220 -13.92 -2.57 -11.93
N GLN A 221 -12.96 -2.03 -12.71
CA GLN A 221 -12.40 -2.75 -13.85
C GLN A 221 -11.20 -3.58 -13.42
N THR A 222 -10.97 -4.70 -14.10
CA THR A 222 -9.92 -5.65 -13.74
C THR A 222 -8.96 -5.88 -14.88
N VAL A 223 -7.71 -6.15 -14.56
CA VAL A 223 -6.70 -6.63 -15.49
C VAL A 223 -6.09 -7.91 -14.96
N MET A 224 -6.07 -8.93 -15.82
CA MET A 224 -5.50 -10.23 -15.52
C MET A 224 -4.22 -10.41 -16.33
N VAL A 225 -3.10 -10.64 -15.64
CA VAL A 225 -1.89 -11.21 -16.25
C VAL A 225 -1.95 -12.73 -16.10
N TYR A 226 -1.80 -13.46 -17.19
CA TYR A 226 -1.93 -14.92 -17.16
C TYR A 226 -0.97 -15.63 -18.11
N THR A 227 -0.78 -16.92 -17.84
CA THR A 227 -0.05 -17.86 -18.68
C THR A 227 -0.97 -18.98 -19.18
N SER A 228 -0.63 -19.57 -20.34
CA SER A 228 -1.49 -20.54 -21.01
C SER A 228 -1.26 -22.00 -20.60
N GLU A 229 -0.12 -22.31 -19.98
CA GLU A 229 0.27 -23.67 -19.58
C GLU A 229 1.09 -23.63 -18.28
N TYR A 230 1.04 -24.69 -17.45
CA TYR A 230 1.91 -24.88 -16.29
C TYR A 230 3.32 -25.33 -16.72
N SER A 231 3.96 -24.50 -17.56
CA SER A 231 5.20 -24.79 -18.27
C SER A 231 5.95 -23.51 -18.57
N THR A 232 7.26 -23.62 -18.77
CA THR A 232 8.12 -22.48 -19.11
C THR A 232 7.75 -21.87 -20.47
N ASN A 233 7.02 -22.61 -21.32
CA ASN A 233 6.60 -22.14 -22.64
C ASN A 233 5.14 -21.64 -22.66
N GLY A 234 4.54 -21.36 -21.51
CA GLY A 234 3.15 -20.94 -21.41
C GLY A 234 2.85 -19.53 -21.94
N GLY A 235 3.88 -18.73 -22.24
CA GLY A 235 3.73 -17.31 -22.62
C GLY A 235 3.11 -16.45 -21.50
N ILE A 236 3.05 -15.14 -21.71
CA ILE A 236 2.45 -14.19 -20.77
C ILE A 236 1.55 -13.23 -21.55
N TYR A 237 0.34 -13.05 -21.03
CA TYR A 237 -0.74 -12.34 -21.68
C TYR A 237 -1.46 -11.41 -20.70
N LEU A 238 -1.93 -10.25 -21.17
CA LEU A 238 -2.84 -9.37 -20.44
C LEU A 238 -4.25 -9.44 -21.01
N ARG A 239 -5.25 -9.49 -20.12
CA ARG A 239 -6.65 -9.40 -20.50
C ARG A 239 -7.42 -8.51 -19.55
N PHE A 240 -8.26 -7.66 -20.10
CA PHE A 240 -9.03 -6.67 -19.36
C PHE A 240 -10.48 -7.13 -19.19
N GLY A 241 -11.05 -6.85 -18.04
CA GLY A 241 -12.40 -7.25 -17.67
C GLY A 241 -13.04 -6.32 -16.64
N SER A 242 -14.16 -6.75 -16.09
CA SER A 242 -14.93 -6.01 -15.09
C SER A 242 -15.23 -6.92 -13.90
N ALA A 243 -14.95 -6.44 -12.68
CA ALA A 243 -15.28 -7.16 -11.46
C ALA A 243 -16.79 -7.38 -11.35
N LYS A 244 -17.57 -6.29 -11.50
CA LYS A 244 -19.03 -6.27 -11.39
C LYS A 244 -19.75 -7.21 -12.37
N SER A 245 -19.41 -7.14 -13.66
CA SER A 245 -20.08 -7.99 -14.67
C SER A 245 -19.45 -9.37 -14.83
N GLY A 246 -18.18 -9.55 -14.43
CA GLY A 246 -17.39 -10.72 -14.75
C GLY A 246 -17.05 -10.88 -16.24
N THR A 247 -17.28 -9.86 -17.06
CA THR A 247 -17.00 -9.91 -18.51
C THR A 247 -15.55 -9.56 -18.79
N TYR A 248 -14.89 -10.32 -19.67
CA TYR A 248 -13.56 -10.02 -20.21
C TYR A 248 -13.60 -9.75 -21.71
N GLY A 249 -12.64 -8.95 -22.19
CA GLY A 249 -12.44 -8.69 -23.61
C GLY A 249 -12.26 -9.96 -24.44
N SER A 250 -12.61 -9.93 -25.73
CA SER A 250 -12.58 -11.13 -26.59
C SER A 250 -11.16 -11.58 -27.00
N SER A 251 -10.14 -10.76 -26.76
CA SER A 251 -8.74 -11.05 -27.03
C SER A 251 -7.83 -10.61 -25.88
N ALA A 252 -6.58 -11.03 -25.92
CA ALA A 252 -5.54 -10.67 -24.97
C ALA A 252 -4.37 -9.97 -25.67
N LYS A 253 -3.60 -9.20 -24.90
CA LYS A 253 -2.33 -8.62 -25.34
C LYS A 253 -1.19 -9.59 -25.01
N GLU A 254 -0.48 -10.08 -26.02
CA GLU A 254 0.71 -10.92 -25.80
C GLU A 254 1.90 -10.06 -25.32
N LEU A 255 2.46 -10.41 -24.17
CA LEU A 255 3.64 -9.76 -23.58
C LEU A 255 4.91 -10.58 -23.78
N LEU A 256 4.76 -11.91 -23.71
CA LEU A 256 5.82 -12.88 -23.94
C LEU A 256 5.24 -14.07 -24.71
N SER A 257 5.80 -14.35 -25.90
CA SER A 257 5.34 -15.46 -26.74
C SER A 257 5.75 -16.82 -26.17
N THR A 258 5.01 -17.87 -26.53
CA THR A 258 5.29 -19.28 -26.15
C THR A 258 6.61 -19.84 -26.71
N THR A 259 7.24 -19.13 -27.64
CA THR A 259 8.58 -19.45 -28.17
C THR A 259 9.71 -18.97 -27.26
N LYS A 260 9.40 -18.14 -26.26
CA LYS A 260 10.32 -17.68 -25.21
C LYS A 260 9.98 -18.40 -23.92
N GLN A 261 10.99 -18.57 -23.07
CA GLN A 261 10.82 -19.28 -21.81
C GLN A 261 10.58 -18.28 -20.67
N ILE A 262 9.60 -18.60 -19.83
CA ILE A 262 9.35 -17.98 -18.53
C ILE A 262 10.33 -18.56 -17.51
N GLY A 263 10.85 -17.69 -16.67
CA GLY A 263 11.68 -18.08 -15.53
C GLY A 263 13.06 -18.61 -15.89
N ASN A 264 13.53 -19.60 -15.14
CA ASN A 264 14.90 -20.10 -15.15
C ASN A 264 14.97 -21.60 -15.49
N PRO A 265 14.47 -22.02 -16.67
CA PRO A 265 14.22 -23.42 -17.04
C PRO A 265 15.48 -24.30 -17.15
N THR A 266 16.67 -23.68 -17.24
CA THR A 266 17.95 -24.40 -17.34
C THR A 266 18.73 -24.39 -16.04
N LEU A 267 18.26 -23.65 -15.04
CA LEU A 267 18.96 -23.51 -13.78
C LEU A 267 18.77 -24.80 -12.98
N THR A 268 19.89 -25.33 -12.50
CA THR A 268 19.91 -26.61 -11.78
C THR A 268 20.55 -26.46 -10.42
N TYR A 269 20.12 -27.32 -9.52
CA TYR A 269 20.73 -27.52 -8.21
C TYR A 269 20.91 -29.03 -8.02
N GLU A 270 22.16 -29.48 -7.89
CA GLU A 270 22.52 -30.92 -7.85
C GLU A 270 21.92 -31.72 -9.00
N ASP A 271 22.13 -31.25 -10.23
CA ASP A 271 21.67 -31.89 -11.48
C ASP A 271 20.14 -31.99 -11.64
N LYS A 272 19.36 -31.33 -10.75
CA LYS A 272 17.90 -31.21 -10.86
C LYS A 272 17.49 -29.79 -11.19
N LEU A 273 16.43 -29.63 -11.98
CA LEU A 273 15.85 -28.32 -12.24
C LEU A 273 15.34 -27.69 -10.94
N VAL A 274 15.61 -26.40 -10.75
CA VAL A 274 15.10 -25.65 -9.58
C VAL A 274 13.63 -25.27 -9.74
N GLU A 275 13.11 -25.34 -10.96
CA GLU A 275 11.71 -25.06 -11.30
C GLU A 275 11.03 -26.27 -11.91
N ASN A 276 9.83 -26.54 -11.42
CA ASN A 276 8.91 -27.51 -11.99
C ASN A 276 7.47 -26.98 -11.82
N PHE A 277 7.02 -26.15 -12.77
CA PHE A 277 5.71 -25.51 -12.71
C PHE A 277 4.53 -26.48 -12.74
N ALA A 278 4.72 -27.69 -13.29
CA ALA A 278 3.66 -28.70 -13.33
C ALA A 278 3.42 -29.35 -11.96
N GLU A 279 4.48 -29.55 -11.17
CA GLU A 279 4.40 -30.19 -9.85
C GLU A 279 4.42 -29.18 -8.69
N ALA A 280 4.87 -27.96 -8.93
CA ALA A 280 4.93 -26.84 -8.00
C ALA A 280 4.43 -25.52 -8.64
N PRO A 281 3.11 -25.41 -8.94
CA PRO A 281 2.50 -24.22 -9.56
C PRO A 281 2.84 -22.88 -8.92
N TYR A 282 3.00 -22.81 -7.59
CA TYR A 282 3.40 -21.59 -6.88
C TYR A 282 4.70 -20.96 -7.40
N GLN A 283 5.62 -21.75 -7.97
CA GLN A 283 6.84 -21.22 -8.57
C GLN A 283 6.57 -20.38 -9.82
N LEU A 284 5.50 -20.68 -10.55
CA LEU A 284 5.06 -19.89 -11.71
C LEU A 284 4.35 -18.61 -11.27
N GLN A 285 3.65 -18.64 -10.13
CA GLN A 285 2.97 -17.46 -9.56
C GLN A 285 3.95 -16.30 -9.31
N ASN A 286 5.16 -16.62 -8.86
CA ASN A 286 6.23 -15.66 -8.63
C ASN A 286 6.59 -14.79 -9.87
N TYR A 287 6.22 -15.22 -11.07
CA TYR A 287 6.46 -14.51 -12.33
C TYR A 287 5.28 -13.70 -12.83
N LEU A 288 4.11 -13.80 -12.18
CA LEU A 288 2.87 -13.14 -12.58
C LEU A 288 2.60 -11.97 -11.63
N GLN A 289 3.09 -10.79 -11.99
CA GLN A 289 2.94 -9.56 -11.20
C GLN A 289 2.26 -8.48 -12.04
N VAL A 290 1.21 -7.88 -11.48
CA VAL A 290 0.44 -6.80 -12.09
C VAL A 290 -0.06 -5.86 -10.99
N THR A 291 0.00 -4.56 -11.23
CA THR A 291 -0.63 -3.53 -10.39
C THR A 291 -1.18 -2.41 -11.28
N THR A 292 -2.06 -1.60 -10.72
CA THR A 292 -2.70 -0.44 -11.35
C THR A 292 -2.46 0.81 -10.53
N GLY A 293 -2.56 1.98 -11.16
CA GLY A 293 -2.45 3.29 -10.51
C GLY A 293 -2.52 4.42 -11.51
N ASP A 294 -2.87 5.62 -11.05
CA ASP A 294 -2.88 6.85 -11.85
C ASP A 294 -1.51 7.53 -11.79
N TRP A 295 -0.55 6.99 -12.53
CA TRP A 295 0.84 7.47 -12.52
C TRP A 295 1.04 8.72 -13.39
N ASN A 296 0.07 9.03 -14.26
CA ASN A 296 0.11 10.18 -15.15
C ASN A 296 -0.79 11.36 -14.70
N GLY A 297 -1.59 11.18 -13.65
CA GLY A 297 -2.48 12.18 -13.05
C GLY A 297 -3.66 12.61 -13.93
N ASP A 298 -4.14 11.75 -14.82
CA ASP A 298 -5.27 12.03 -15.72
C ASP A 298 -6.61 11.43 -15.27
N GLY A 299 -6.61 10.68 -14.16
CA GLY A 299 -7.77 10.02 -13.57
C GLY A 299 -8.13 8.66 -14.20
N LEU A 300 -7.35 8.16 -15.17
CA LEU A 300 -7.42 6.79 -15.66
C LEU A 300 -6.22 6.00 -15.16
N ASP A 301 -6.48 4.83 -14.57
CA ASP A 301 -5.40 3.98 -14.11
C ASP A 301 -4.63 3.35 -15.28
N GLU A 302 -3.30 3.43 -15.20
CA GLU A 302 -2.37 2.62 -15.97
C GLU A 302 -2.26 1.19 -15.43
N VAL A 303 -1.63 0.31 -16.22
CA VAL A 303 -1.29 -1.06 -15.81
C VAL A 303 0.21 -1.30 -15.88
N ALA A 304 0.84 -1.62 -14.75
CA ALA A 304 2.21 -2.09 -14.68
C ALA A 304 2.24 -3.62 -14.60
N VAL A 305 3.08 -4.26 -15.41
CA VAL A 305 3.20 -5.72 -15.48
C VAL A 305 4.65 -6.16 -15.58
N TYR A 306 5.00 -7.24 -14.87
CA TYR A 306 6.32 -7.84 -14.98
C TYR A 306 6.42 -8.77 -16.21
N ILE A 307 7.50 -8.61 -16.99
CA ILE A 307 7.83 -9.47 -18.12
C ILE A 307 9.17 -10.18 -17.85
N PRO A 308 9.16 -11.45 -17.41
CA PRO A 308 10.34 -12.27 -17.10
C PRO A 308 11.04 -12.84 -18.35
N GLU A 309 11.42 -11.97 -19.28
CA GLU A 309 12.18 -12.39 -20.46
C GLU A 309 13.68 -12.48 -20.15
N LYS A 310 14.29 -13.65 -20.36
CA LYS A 310 15.74 -13.82 -20.17
C LYS A 310 16.56 -12.81 -20.99
N GLY A 311 17.44 -12.08 -20.30
CA GLY A 311 18.28 -11.02 -20.89
C GLY A 311 17.52 -9.74 -21.26
N ASN A 312 16.22 -9.67 -20.97
CA ASN A 312 15.36 -8.54 -21.30
C ASN A 312 14.21 -8.38 -20.27
N SER A 313 14.45 -8.75 -19.01
CA SER A 313 13.45 -8.67 -17.95
C SER A 313 13.14 -7.22 -17.62
N ARG A 314 11.85 -6.92 -17.47
CA ARG A 314 11.36 -5.54 -17.39
C ARG A 314 9.98 -5.44 -16.74
N ILE A 315 9.71 -4.30 -16.15
CA ILE A 315 8.36 -3.84 -15.83
C ILE A 315 7.90 -2.98 -17.00
N ALA A 316 6.74 -3.30 -17.57
CA ALA A 316 6.13 -2.57 -18.67
C ALA A 316 4.85 -1.89 -18.18
N VAL A 317 4.66 -0.61 -18.52
CA VAL A 317 3.48 0.16 -18.13
C VAL A 317 2.65 0.47 -19.37
N TYR A 318 1.36 0.18 -19.30
CA TYR A 318 0.41 0.38 -20.38
C TYR A 318 -0.66 1.39 -19.97
N ALA A 319 -0.93 2.38 -20.83
CA ALA A 319 -2.01 3.34 -20.65
C ALA A 319 -3.12 3.12 -21.69
N LEU A 320 -4.37 3.35 -21.29
CA LEU A 320 -5.53 3.27 -22.17
C LEU A 320 -5.59 4.47 -23.12
N GLN A 321 -5.68 4.21 -24.42
CA GLN A 321 -5.79 5.26 -25.43
C GLN A 321 -7.22 5.39 -25.92
N LEU A 322 -7.89 6.47 -25.50
CA LEU A 322 -9.25 6.81 -25.91
C LEU A 322 -9.25 7.88 -27.03
N ILE A 323 -10.16 7.74 -27.98
CA ILE A 323 -10.44 8.74 -29.02
C ILE A 323 -11.88 9.23 -28.94
N GLY A 324 -12.15 10.41 -29.52
CA GLY A 324 -13.48 10.99 -29.56
C GLY A 324 -14.50 10.04 -30.20
N GLY A 325 -15.47 9.58 -29.40
CA GLY A 325 -16.51 8.63 -29.80
C GLY A 325 -16.40 7.25 -29.13
N ASP A 326 -15.33 6.99 -28.39
CA ASP A 326 -15.23 5.79 -27.57
C ASP A 326 -16.19 5.81 -26.39
N ASN A 327 -16.70 4.64 -26.01
CA ASN A 327 -17.48 4.47 -24.78
C ASN A 327 -16.53 4.00 -23.66
N PRO A 328 -16.23 4.84 -22.64
CA PRO A 328 -15.34 4.49 -21.54
C PRO A 328 -15.71 3.19 -20.83
N GLU A 329 -17.03 2.90 -20.72
CA GLU A 329 -17.55 1.69 -20.06
C GLU A 329 -17.16 0.36 -20.74
N THR A 330 -16.66 0.40 -21.98
CA THR A 330 -16.33 -0.82 -22.73
C THR A 330 -15.02 -0.71 -23.51
N ALA A 331 -14.46 0.49 -23.69
CA ALA A 331 -13.25 0.70 -24.47
C ALA A 331 -12.03 -0.03 -23.87
N TYR A 332 -11.91 -0.08 -22.54
CA TYR A 332 -10.83 -0.75 -21.83
C TYR A 332 -10.76 -2.26 -22.11
N LEU A 333 -11.89 -2.90 -22.46
CA LEU A 333 -11.94 -4.33 -22.81
C LEU A 333 -11.17 -4.67 -24.10
N ASN A 334 -10.81 -3.66 -24.91
CA ASN A 334 -10.04 -3.86 -26.13
C ASN A 334 -8.53 -3.73 -25.86
N PRO A 335 -7.75 -4.83 -25.84
CA PRO A 335 -6.31 -4.77 -25.60
C PRO A 335 -5.52 -3.98 -26.66
N GLY A 336 -6.11 -3.75 -27.84
CA GLY A 336 -5.51 -2.93 -28.90
C GLY A 336 -5.47 -1.43 -28.57
N LYS A 337 -6.21 -0.98 -27.55
CA LYS A 337 -6.19 0.41 -27.08
C LYS A 337 -5.17 0.67 -25.98
N TRP A 338 -4.61 -0.38 -25.40
CA TRP A 338 -3.58 -0.26 -24.38
C TRP A 338 -2.20 -0.14 -25.04
N SER A 339 -1.58 1.02 -24.88
CA SER A 339 -0.28 1.36 -25.46
C SER A 339 0.81 1.31 -24.41
N LEU A 340 1.98 0.77 -24.77
CA LEU A 340 3.15 0.80 -23.90
C LEU A 340 3.64 2.25 -23.78
N VAL A 341 3.62 2.79 -22.56
CA VAL A 341 3.98 4.19 -22.27
C VAL A 341 5.27 4.31 -21.48
N TRP A 342 5.62 3.31 -20.67
CA TRP A 342 6.87 3.28 -19.92
C TRP A 342 7.46 1.87 -19.82
N THR A 343 8.77 1.77 -19.61
CA THR A 343 9.46 0.50 -19.40
C THR A 343 10.65 0.68 -18.48
N TYR A 344 10.67 -0.08 -17.39
CA TYR A 344 11.82 -0.19 -16.50
C TYR A 344 12.52 -1.53 -16.69
N TYR A 345 13.77 -1.51 -17.16
CA TYR A 345 14.57 -2.73 -17.31
C TYR A 345 15.28 -3.07 -16.01
N LEU A 346 15.11 -4.30 -15.52
CA LEU A 346 15.75 -4.77 -14.28
C LEU A 346 17.27 -4.95 -14.44
N ARG A 347 17.75 -5.04 -15.70
CA ARG A 347 19.18 -5.15 -16.09
C ARG A 347 19.91 -6.30 -15.38
N GLU A 348 19.27 -7.46 -15.39
CA GLU A 348 19.76 -8.68 -14.76
C GLU A 348 20.73 -9.45 -15.68
N GLY A 349 21.39 -10.46 -15.12
CA GLY A 349 22.25 -11.37 -15.86
C GLY A 349 21.47 -12.49 -16.57
N ASP A 350 22.03 -13.70 -16.58
CA ASP A 350 21.42 -14.88 -17.22
C ASP A 350 20.29 -15.52 -16.42
N VAL A 351 20.06 -15.06 -15.18
CA VAL A 351 19.02 -15.51 -14.26
C VAL A 351 18.01 -14.39 -14.12
N VAL A 352 16.75 -14.69 -14.39
CA VAL A 352 15.62 -13.76 -14.30
C VAL A 352 15.09 -13.74 -12.87
N SER A 353 14.71 -12.57 -12.36
CA SER A 353 14.10 -12.46 -11.03
C SER A 353 12.83 -13.31 -10.90
N ASN A 354 12.80 -14.14 -9.85
CA ASN A 354 11.62 -14.90 -9.44
C ASN A 354 11.06 -14.40 -8.10
N MET A 355 11.53 -13.25 -7.61
CA MET A 355 11.02 -12.57 -6.42
C MET A 355 10.80 -11.11 -6.81
N VAL A 356 9.66 -10.83 -7.44
CA VAL A 356 9.28 -9.48 -7.88
C VAL A 356 8.00 -9.09 -7.17
N SER A 357 7.94 -7.85 -6.70
CA SER A 357 6.74 -7.22 -6.14
C SER A 357 6.57 -5.84 -6.79
N LEU A 358 5.32 -5.45 -7.02
CA LEU A 358 4.91 -4.16 -7.57
C LEU A 358 3.85 -3.58 -6.64
N VAL A 359 4.02 -2.32 -6.24
CA VAL A 359 3.07 -1.59 -5.39
C VAL A 359 2.85 -0.22 -5.98
N SER A 360 1.59 0.21 -6.03
CA SER A 360 1.21 1.57 -6.37
C SER A 360 0.84 2.32 -5.10
N GLY A 361 1.21 3.58 -5.00
CA GLY A 361 0.89 4.46 -3.89
C GLY A 361 1.59 5.79 -4.04
N ASP A 362 1.04 6.87 -3.48
CA ASP A 362 1.63 8.20 -3.52
C ASP A 362 2.68 8.34 -2.41
N VAL A 363 3.90 7.87 -2.69
CA VAL A 363 4.95 7.74 -1.66
C VAL A 363 5.68 9.06 -1.39
N ASN A 364 5.50 10.05 -2.26
CA ASN A 364 6.05 11.40 -2.11
C ASN A 364 4.99 12.46 -1.74
N MET A 365 3.72 12.07 -1.62
CA MET A 365 2.57 12.88 -1.24
C MET A 365 2.31 14.06 -2.17
N ASP A 366 2.59 13.89 -3.47
CA ASP A 366 2.37 14.94 -4.48
C ASP A 366 0.99 14.90 -5.14
N GLY A 367 0.15 13.92 -4.76
CA GLY A 367 -1.19 13.70 -5.28
C GLY A 367 -1.21 12.92 -6.60
N THR A 368 -0.09 12.39 -7.06
CA THR A 368 -0.02 11.43 -8.17
C THR A 368 0.44 10.10 -7.61
N ASP A 369 -0.09 8.99 -8.11
CA ASP A 369 0.43 7.70 -7.68
C ASP A 369 1.89 7.56 -8.13
N ASP A 370 2.69 6.85 -7.33
CA ASP A 370 4.02 6.38 -7.69
C ASP A 370 4.01 4.86 -7.87
N LEU A 371 5.02 4.33 -8.58
CA LEU A 371 5.23 2.89 -8.76
C LEU A 371 6.51 2.45 -8.06
N ALA A 372 6.36 1.67 -6.98
CA ALA A 372 7.45 1.00 -6.30
C ALA A 372 7.58 -0.46 -6.75
N ALA A 373 8.81 -0.95 -6.84
CA ALA A 373 9.07 -2.35 -7.19
C ALA A 373 10.31 -2.90 -6.48
N THR A 374 10.23 -4.15 -6.05
CA THR A 374 11.38 -4.96 -5.64
C THR A 374 11.66 -6.05 -6.67
N TRP A 375 12.93 -6.44 -6.80
CA TRP A 375 13.28 -7.63 -7.57
C TRP A 375 14.55 -8.30 -7.06
N GLY A 376 14.61 -9.61 -7.21
CA GLY A 376 15.78 -10.45 -7.02
C GLY A 376 15.47 -11.90 -7.41
N TYR A 377 16.48 -12.76 -7.37
CA TYR A 377 16.25 -14.20 -7.51
C TYR A 377 16.63 -14.96 -6.25
N TYR A 378 15.84 -15.98 -5.95
CA TYR A 378 15.96 -16.79 -4.77
C TYR A 378 15.59 -18.25 -5.04
N TYR A 379 16.57 -19.14 -4.86
CA TYR A 379 16.41 -20.60 -4.85
C TYR A 379 17.09 -21.25 -3.63
N GLY A 380 17.31 -20.46 -2.57
CA GLY A 380 17.95 -20.89 -1.33
C GLY A 380 19.27 -20.17 -0.99
N PRO A 381 19.95 -20.56 0.11
CA PRO A 381 21.09 -19.82 0.69
C PRO A 381 22.34 -19.79 -0.20
N THR A 382 22.48 -20.75 -1.11
CA THR A 382 23.65 -20.85 -2.01
C THR A 382 23.36 -20.39 -3.44
N GLN A 383 22.10 -20.09 -3.75
CA GLN A 383 21.65 -19.71 -5.09
C GLN A 383 20.61 -18.60 -5.00
N ASN A 384 21.09 -17.41 -4.67
CA ASN A 384 20.32 -16.18 -4.64
C ASN A 384 21.22 -14.98 -5.01
N VAL A 385 20.60 -13.85 -5.33
CA VAL A 385 21.22 -12.53 -5.34
C VAL A 385 20.34 -11.60 -4.52
N GLY A 386 20.97 -10.73 -3.73
CA GLY A 386 20.28 -9.73 -2.93
C GLY A 386 19.30 -8.90 -3.76
N SER A 387 18.15 -8.61 -3.17
CA SER A 387 17.10 -7.85 -3.81
C SER A 387 17.48 -6.38 -3.97
N LYS A 388 16.93 -5.77 -5.01
CA LYS A 388 16.98 -4.34 -5.30
C LYS A 388 15.57 -3.76 -5.19
N ALA A 389 15.51 -2.45 -5.03
CA ALA A 389 14.28 -1.68 -5.07
C ALA A 389 14.41 -0.51 -6.04
N VAL A 390 13.29 -0.11 -6.63
CA VAL A 390 13.13 1.15 -7.34
C VAL A 390 11.80 1.77 -6.95
N VAL A 391 11.79 3.08 -6.76
CA VAL A 391 10.58 3.89 -6.76
C VAL A 391 10.63 4.78 -7.99
N MET A 392 9.58 4.75 -8.80
CA MET A 392 9.41 5.57 -10.00
C MET A 392 8.26 6.53 -9.76
N PHE A 393 8.53 7.83 -9.81
CA PHE A 393 7.58 8.84 -9.37
C PHE A 393 6.56 9.19 -10.46
N GLY A 394 5.29 9.27 -10.07
CA GLY A 394 4.21 9.78 -10.91
C GLY A 394 4.48 11.21 -11.36
N ALA A 395 3.89 11.60 -12.49
CA ALA A 395 3.89 12.99 -12.94
C ALA A 395 2.93 13.20 -14.10
N LYS A 396 2.40 14.43 -14.21
CA LYS A 396 1.43 14.81 -15.24
C LYS A 396 1.91 14.47 -16.68
N GLY A 397 1.05 13.77 -17.41
CA GLY A 397 1.23 13.49 -18.85
C GLY A 397 2.52 12.71 -19.16
N THR A 398 3.34 13.20 -20.08
CA THR A 398 4.53 12.45 -20.55
C THR A 398 5.72 12.47 -19.59
N ALA A 399 5.63 13.19 -18.47
CA ALA A 399 6.66 13.21 -17.44
C ALA A 399 6.59 11.99 -16.50
N MET A 400 5.46 11.25 -16.52
CA MET A 400 5.18 10.04 -15.75
C MET A 400 6.40 9.11 -15.66
N LEU A 401 6.77 8.72 -14.42
CA LEU A 401 7.80 7.72 -14.07
C LEU A 401 9.23 8.06 -14.53
N THR A 402 9.48 9.26 -15.06
CA THR A 402 10.82 9.67 -15.52
C THR A 402 11.79 9.94 -14.38
N ALA A 403 11.29 10.45 -13.25
CA ALA A 403 12.03 10.55 -12.00
C ALA A 403 11.97 9.19 -11.29
N SER A 404 13.13 8.67 -10.84
CA SER A 404 13.17 7.42 -10.11
C SER A 404 14.39 7.33 -9.19
N GLN A 405 14.25 6.55 -8.12
CA GLN A 405 15.35 6.21 -7.22
C GLN A 405 15.48 4.69 -7.09
N GLN A 406 16.61 4.16 -7.54
CA GLN A 406 16.98 2.76 -7.35
C GLN A 406 17.98 2.64 -6.19
N PHE A 407 17.79 1.63 -5.32
CA PHE A 407 18.70 1.33 -4.23
C PHE A 407 18.80 -0.18 -3.95
N ASP A 408 19.87 -0.57 -3.26
CA ASP A 408 20.11 -1.96 -2.82
C ASP A 408 19.43 -2.22 -1.48
N LEU A 409 18.84 -3.40 -1.30
CA LEU A 409 18.17 -3.76 -0.05
C LEU A 409 19.13 -4.53 0.85
N THR A 410 19.54 -3.90 1.95
CA THR A 410 20.52 -4.46 2.89
C THR A 410 20.12 -4.21 4.34
N TYR A 411 20.54 -5.12 5.21
CA TYR A 411 20.46 -5.01 6.67
C TYR A 411 21.83 -5.32 7.26
N GLY A 412 22.50 -4.30 7.80
CA GLY A 412 23.91 -4.40 8.21
C GLY A 412 24.80 -4.81 7.04
N SER A 413 25.45 -5.97 7.11
CA SER A 413 26.23 -6.55 6.01
C SER A 413 25.47 -7.61 5.21
N SER A 414 24.22 -7.90 5.57
CA SER A 414 23.39 -8.88 4.88
C SER A 414 22.62 -8.23 3.75
N ASN A 415 22.50 -8.93 2.62
CA ASN A 415 21.46 -8.62 1.66
C ASN A 415 20.09 -9.02 2.22
N ILE A 416 19.05 -8.35 1.75
CA ILE A 416 17.68 -8.82 1.87
C ILE A 416 17.33 -9.60 0.61
N VAL A 417 16.73 -10.78 0.76
CA VAL A 417 16.19 -11.60 -0.34
C VAL A 417 14.67 -11.70 -0.18
N ARG A 418 14.00 -12.22 -1.23
CA ARG A 418 12.53 -12.38 -1.30
C ARG A 418 11.74 -11.12 -0.94
N ALA A 419 12.31 -9.97 -1.24
CA ALA A 419 11.77 -8.69 -0.87
C ALA A 419 10.39 -8.44 -1.52
N SER A 420 9.44 -7.92 -0.75
CA SER A 420 8.20 -7.34 -1.25
C SER A 420 8.00 -5.95 -0.64
N PHE A 421 7.36 -5.06 -1.38
CA PHE A 421 6.82 -3.84 -0.80
C PHE A 421 5.34 -4.01 -0.47
N ASP A 422 4.90 -3.17 0.45
CA ASP A 422 3.51 -2.82 0.72
C ASP A 422 3.47 -1.30 1.04
N PHE A 423 2.28 -0.72 1.14
CA PHE A 423 2.10 0.71 1.41
C PHE A 423 0.98 0.92 2.43
N GLY A 424 1.25 1.70 3.49
CA GLY A 424 0.26 2.00 4.52
C GLY A 424 0.86 2.61 5.80
N ASP A 425 0.02 2.93 6.77
CA ASP A 425 0.38 3.67 7.98
C ASP A 425 0.51 2.75 9.21
N MET A 426 1.61 1.99 9.27
CA MET A 426 1.89 1.19 10.46
C MET A 426 2.16 2.03 11.72
N ALA A 427 2.62 3.27 11.57
CA ALA A 427 3.02 4.10 12.71
C ALA A 427 1.83 4.78 13.40
N GLY A 428 0.65 4.79 12.76
CA GLY A 428 -0.53 5.53 13.22
C GLY A 428 -0.27 7.03 13.17
N SER A 429 0.52 7.46 12.19
CA SER A 429 0.89 8.85 12.00
C SER A 429 -0.02 9.58 11.00
N ASP A 430 -0.98 8.88 10.38
CA ASP A 430 -1.79 9.35 9.25
C ASP A 430 -0.97 9.63 7.98
N GLU A 431 0.24 9.05 7.89
CA GLU A 431 1.13 9.08 6.73
C GLU A 431 1.46 7.65 6.30
N ASP A 432 1.01 7.29 5.10
CA ASP A 432 1.39 6.01 4.50
C ASP A 432 2.88 6.01 4.16
N VAL A 433 3.54 4.90 4.49
CA VAL A 433 4.97 4.69 4.22
C VAL A 433 5.18 3.44 3.41
N LEU A 434 6.31 3.39 2.70
CA LEU A 434 6.70 2.19 1.95
C LEU A 434 7.24 1.14 2.92
N ILE A 435 6.54 0.02 3.05
CA ILE A 435 6.87 -1.08 3.97
C ILE A 435 7.60 -2.17 3.21
N LEU A 436 8.85 -2.41 3.55
CA LEU A 436 9.65 -3.50 3.00
C LEU A 436 9.54 -4.74 3.89
N CYS A 437 9.13 -5.86 3.30
CA CYS A 437 9.26 -7.19 3.91
C CYS A 437 10.29 -8.02 3.16
N GLY A 438 10.99 -8.92 3.84
CA GLY A 438 11.93 -9.84 3.21
C GLY A 438 12.63 -10.76 4.19
N GLN A 439 13.79 -11.28 3.79
CA GLN A 439 14.57 -12.19 4.63
C GLN A 439 16.06 -11.92 4.53
N SER A 440 16.76 -12.06 5.67
CA SER A 440 18.21 -11.92 5.76
C SER A 440 18.95 -13.08 5.09
N ASP A 441 19.72 -12.80 4.04
CA ASP A 441 20.59 -13.78 3.36
C ASP A 441 21.71 -14.31 4.28
N ALA A 442 22.22 -13.48 5.19
CA ALA A 442 23.22 -13.91 6.17
C ALA A 442 22.67 -14.99 7.10
N ASP A 443 21.42 -14.85 7.57
CA ASP A 443 20.79 -15.84 8.45
C ASP A 443 20.53 -17.15 7.71
N LEU A 444 20.08 -17.07 6.46
CA LEU A 444 19.91 -18.22 5.59
C LEU A 444 21.22 -18.99 5.37
N LYS A 445 22.33 -18.29 5.16
CA LYS A 445 23.67 -18.89 5.01
C LYS A 445 24.17 -19.53 6.31
N LEU A 446 23.70 -19.08 7.46
CA LEU A 446 23.93 -19.70 8.76
C LEU A 446 22.94 -20.84 9.06
N GLY A 447 21.97 -21.08 8.17
CA GLY A 447 20.97 -22.13 8.30
C GLY A 447 19.72 -21.75 9.08
N ASN A 448 19.55 -20.48 9.42
CA ASN A 448 18.32 -19.98 10.02
C ASN A 448 17.35 -19.48 8.94
N THR A 449 16.33 -20.27 8.63
CA THR A 449 15.24 -19.89 7.70
C THR A 449 14.03 -19.28 8.39
N GLN A 450 14.08 -19.20 9.71
CA GLN A 450 13.00 -18.72 10.57
C GLN A 450 13.24 -17.26 10.92
N THR A 451 13.64 -16.48 9.91
CA THR A 451 13.81 -15.04 10.03
C THR A 451 12.86 -14.29 9.11
N ARG A 452 12.39 -13.13 9.57
CA ARG A 452 11.53 -12.21 8.83
C ARG A 452 12.05 -10.79 9.04
N TYR A 453 12.33 -10.08 7.96
CA TYR A 453 12.83 -8.72 8.00
C TYR A 453 11.74 -7.74 7.60
N VAL A 454 11.53 -6.69 8.39
CA VAL A 454 10.61 -5.59 8.10
C VAL A 454 11.35 -4.26 8.23
N ALA A 455 11.09 -3.32 7.32
CA ALA A 455 11.59 -1.94 7.40
C ALA A 455 10.58 -0.96 6.81
N LEU A 456 10.39 0.18 7.47
CA LEU A 456 9.51 1.25 7.01
C LEU A 456 10.38 2.35 6.40
N TYR A 457 10.08 2.75 5.17
CA TYR A 457 10.80 3.78 4.43
C TYR A 457 9.92 5.01 4.23
N SER A 458 10.44 6.17 4.61
CA SER A 458 9.82 7.47 4.35
C SER A 458 10.65 8.23 3.32
N TRP A 459 9.99 9.01 2.47
CA TRP A 459 10.64 9.91 1.54
C TRP A 459 11.00 11.23 2.23
N ASN A 460 12.29 11.60 2.27
CA ASN A 460 12.72 12.87 2.87
C ASN A 460 12.84 14.03 1.87
N GLY A 461 12.31 13.88 0.66
CA GLY A 461 12.49 14.83 -0.45
C GLY A 461 13.73 14.57 -1.33
N THR A 462 14.65 13.70 -0.90
CA THR A 462 15.86 13.36 -1.67
C THR A 462 16.13 11.86 -1.75
N ALA A 463 15.86 11.13 -0.66
CA ALA A 463 16.03 9.69 -0.59
C ALA A 463 15.02 9.02 0.32
N PHE A 464 14.78 7.74 0.06
CA PHE A 464 14.11 6.84 0.99
C PHE A 464 15.06 6.50 2.14
N GLU A 465 14.63 6.80 3.36
CA GLU A 465 15.35 6.48 4.59
C GLU A 465 14.48 5.61 5.49
N SER A 466 15.11 4.64 6.16
CA SER A 466 14.44 3.77 7.13
C SER A 466 15.09 3.91 8.51
N ASN A 467 14.31 4.41 9.47
CA ASN A 467 14.71 4.48 10.88
C ASN A 467 14.01 3.41 11.74
N ILE A 468 13.01 2.73 11.18
CA ILE A 468 12.22 1.69 11.84
C ILE A 468 12.40 0.40 11.03
N TYR A 469 13.11 -0.56 11.61
CA TYR A 469 13.33 -1.87 11.02
C TYR A 469 13.55 -2.93 12.09
N GLN A 470 13.22 -4.18 11.77
CA GLN A 470 13.46 -5.33 12.65
C GLN A 470 13.73 -6.58 11.81
N ASN A 471 14.78 -7.32 12.16
CA ASN A 471 14.98 -8.70 11.71
C ASN A 471 14.52 -9.62 12.83
N PHE A 472 13.33 -10.21 12.68
CA PHE A 472 12.74 -11.14 13.63
C PHE A 472 13.38 -12.51 13.48
N ASP A 473 14.18 -12.95 14.45
CA ASP A 473 14.51 -14.37 14.61
C ASP A 473 13.37 -15.03 15.40
N LEU A 474 12.50 -15.75 14.69
CA LEU A 474 11.17 -16.13 15.16
C LEU A 474 11.19 -16.98 16.44
N PHE A 475 12.22 -17.81 16.62
CA PHE A 475 12.36 -18.70 17.77
C PHE A 475 13.49 -18.28 18.72
N ALA A 476 13.97 -17.03 18.62
CA ALA A 476 14.96 -16.49 19.56
C ALA A 476 14.48 -16.59 21.00
N GLN A 477 15.40 -16.94 21.90
CA GLN A 477 15.12 -17.07 23.33
C GLN A 477 16.14 -16.28 24.16
N GLU A 478 15.63 -15.61 25.19
CA GLU A 478 16.40 -14.97 26.26
C GLU A 478 15.96 -15.57 27.60
N ASP A 479 16.92 -15.97 28.44
CA ASP A 479 16.65 -16.60 29.74
C ASP A 479 15.61 -17.75 29.68
N SER A 480 15.65 -18.55 28.62
CA SER A 480 14.72 -19.67 28.34
C SER A 480 13.25 -19.26 28.07
N SER A 481 13.00 -17.99 27.80
CA SER A 481 11.71 -17.45 27.33
C SER A 481 11.86 -16.98 25.89
N TYR A 482 10.83 -17.14 25.06
CA TYR A 482 10.83 -16.58 23.72
C TYR A 482 10.88 -15.06 23.79
N VAL A 483 11.71 -14.46 22.93
CA VAL A 483 11.73 -13.00 22.73
C VAL A 483 10.37 -12.54 22.21
N TRP A 484 9.80 -13.29 21.26
CA TRP A 484 8.50 -12.99 20.66
C TRP A 484 7.41 -13.82 21.32
N ALA A 485 6.63 -13.20 22.21
CA ALA A 485 5.62 -13.88 23.00
C ALA A 485 4.61 -14.67 22.15
N ALA A 486 4.20 -14.13 21.00
CA ALA A 486 3.29 -14.78 20.04
C ALA A 486 3.78 -16.17 19.57
N MET A 487 5.10 -16.38 19.52
CA MET A 487 5.71 -17.63 19.08
C MET A 487 5.67 -18.73 20.14
N THR A 488 5.34 -18.39 21.40
CA THR A 488 5.24 -19.35 22.52
C THR A 488 4.12 -20.40 22.34
N LEU A 489 3.11 -20.07 21.55
CA LEU A 489 1.95 -20.93 21.28
C LEU A 489 2.21 -21.99 20.19
N LEU A 490 3.29 -21.85 19.41
CA LEU A 490 3.64 -22.70 18.27
C LEU A 490 4.44 -23.96 18.67
N ARG A 491 3.97 -24.70 19.70
CA ARG A 491 4.75 -25.77 20.37
C ARG A 491 4.79 -27.12 19.65
N SER A 492 4.44 -27.22 18.37
CA SER A 492 4.65 -28.48 17.64
C SER A 492 6.15 -28.65 17.39
N SER A 493 6.85 -29.16 18.38
CA SER A 493 8.19 -29.67 18.16
C SER A 493 8.09 -31.00 17.43
N ASP A 494 9.00 -31.27 16.51
CA ASP A 494 9.19 -32.62 15.99
C ASP A 494 9.55 -33.61 17.12
N SER A 495 9.70 -34.90 16.80
CA SER A 495 10.12 -35.92 17.76
C SER A 495 11.50 -35.66 18.39
N GLU A 496 12.25 -34.69 17.88
CA GLU A 496 13.61 -34.32 18.27
C GLU A 496 13.67 -33.01 19.07
N GLY A 497 12.55 -32.28 19.20
CA GLY A 497 12.44 -31.05 19.97
C GLY A 497 12.64 -29.76 19.15
N ASN A 498 12.72 -29.82 17.82
CA ASN A 498 12.93 -28.66 16.95
C ASN A 498 11.62 -27.92 16.66
N PHE A 499 11.62 -26.59 16.78
CA PHE A 499 10.46 -25.74 16.46
C PHE A 499 10.40 -25.44 14.97
N HIS A 500 9.25 -25.70 14.34
CA HIS A 500 9.05 -25.54 12.91
C HIS A 500 7.98 -24.47 12.64
N PHE A 501 8.27 -23.57 11.70
CA PHE A 501 7.28 -22.68 11.08
C PHE A 501 6.89 -23.28 9.73
N TYR A 502 5.60 -23.50 9.51
CA TYR A 502 5.07 -24.27 8.38
C TYR A 502 4.85 -23.42 7.11
N SER A 503 4.69 -22.10 7.25
CA SER A 503 4.73 -21.14 6.16
C SER A 503 6.16 -21.02 5.63
N LEU A 504 6.38 -21.65 4.49
CA LEU A 504 7.69 -21.82 3.90
C LEU A 504 8.10 -20.59 3.10
N PRO A 505 9.35 -20.12 3.27
CA PRO A 505 9.86 -19.00 2.53
C PRO A 505 10.33 -19.51 1.15
N LEU A 506 9.38 -19.81 0.25
CA LEU A 506 9.62 -20.27 -1.13
C LEU A 506 9.01 -19.35 -2.19
N CYS A 507 8.09 -18.47 -1.80
CA CYS A 507 7.56 -17.37 -2.62
C CYS A 507 8.22 -16.04 -2.24
N THR A 508 7.86 -14.98 -2.98
CA THR A 508 8.08 -13.59 -2.57
C THR A 508 7.42 -13.39 -1.21
N ALA A 509 7.98 -12.53 -0.34
CA ALA A 509 7.34 -12.18 0.93
C ALA A 509 5.87 -11.81 0.69
N ASN A 510 4.95 -12.50 1.36
CA ASN A 510 3.52 -12.34 1.15
C ASN A 510 2.98 -11.32 2.16
N THR A 511 2.62 -10.14 1.70
CA THR A 511 2.33 -8.97 2.54
C THR A 511 0.93 -8.40 2.30
N GLY A 512 0.34 -7.83 3.34
CA GLY A 512 -0.88 -7.03 3.26
C GLY A 512 -1.00 -6.09 4.45
N VAL A 513 -1.36 -4.82 4.23
CA VAL A 513 -1.64 -3.86 5.31
C VAL A 513 -3.10 -3.94 5.73
N ILE A 514 -3.35 -4.31 6.98
CA ILE A 514 -4.68 -4.47 7.58
C ILE A 514 -4.96 -3.26 8.45
N SER A 515 -5.86 -2.38 7.99
CA SER A 515 -6.21 -1.21 8.78
C SER A 515 -6.92 -1.57 10.08
N GLN A 516 -6.58 -0.86 11.16
CA GLN A 516 -7.26 -1.00 12.44
C GLN A 516 -8.50 -0.08 12.57
N GLY A 517 -8.78 0.72 11.54
CA GLY A 517 -9.85 1.71 11.53
C GLY A 517 -9.63 2.84 12.54
N ILE A 518 -10.60 3.74 12.65
CA ILE A 518 -10.46 5.03 13.36
C ILE A 518 -10.25 4.90 14.87
N SER A 519 -10.77 3.84 15.46
CA SER A 519 -10.60 3.56 16.90
C SER A 519 -9.33 2.74 17.20
N GLY A 520 -8.62 2.33 16.15
CA GLY A 520 -7.39 1.57 16.22
C GLY A 520 -6.15 2.45 16.35
N GLY A 521 -4.99 1.83 16.57
CA GLY A 521 -3.70 2.47 16.36
C GLY A 521 -3.27 2.31 14.90
N GLY A 522 -1.97 2.47 14.63
CA GLY A 522 -1.41 2.22 13.31
C GLY A 522 -1.75 0.83 12.76
N ASP A 523 -1.73 0.74 11.43
CA ASP A 523 -2.10 -0.44 10.68
C ASP A 523 -1.28 -1.67 11.07
N LEU A 524 -1.90 -2.85 10.93
CA LEU A 524 -1.23 -4.12 11.12
C LEU A 524 -0.64 -4.60 9.81
N LEU A 525 0.57 -5.14 9.86
CA LEU A 525 1.19 -5.77 8.70
C LEU A 525 0.99 -7.29 8.78
N TYR A 526 0.35 -7.86 7.78
CA TYR A 526 0.45 -9.29 7.51
C TYR A 526 1.77 -9.60 6.81
N PHE A 527 2.51 -10.60 7.30
CA PHE A 527 3.72 -11.10 6.64
C PHE A 527 3.90 -12.60 6.89
N ASP A 528 3.70 -13.44 5.86
CA ASP A 528 3.90 -14.90 5.91
C ASP A 528 3.29 -15.54 7.17
N SER A 529 1.97 -15.39 7.36
CA SER A 529 1.22 -15.85 8.54
C SER A 529 1.59 -15.20 9.88
N LEU A 530 2.34 -14.10 9.87
CA LEU A 530 2.55 -13.25 11.05
C LEU A 530 1.71 -11.98 10.96
N ILE A 531 1.21 -11.51 12.10
CA ILE A 531 0.64 -10.17 12.26
C ILE A 531 1.66 -9.34 13.04
N ILE A 532 2.15 -8.29 12.40
CA ILE A 532 3.17 -7.39 12.92
C ILE A 532 2.51 -6.05 13.23
N GLU A 533 2.82 -5.50 14.39
CA GLU A 533 2.37 -4.18 14.83
C GLU A 533 3.58 -3.29 15.11
N TYR A 534 3.37 -1.98 15.02
CA TYR A 534 4.32 -1.00 15.54
C TYR A 534 3.84 -0.47 16.88
N THR A 535 4.75 -0.41 17.85
CA THR A 535 4.49 0.06 19.22
C THR A 535 5.53 1.10 19.62
N GLU A 536 5.39 1.68 20.82
CA GLU A 536 6.41 2.56 21.40
C GLU A 536 7.80 1.90 21.50
N ASP A 537 7.86 0.56 21.62
CA ASP A 537 9.10 -0.23 21.68
C ASP A 537 9.62 -0.66 20.28
N GLY A 538 8.94 -0.24 19.21
CA GLY A 538 9.24 -0.60 17.82
C GLY A 538 8.34 -1.70 17.27
N LEU A 539 8.81 -2.36 16.20
CA LEU A 539 8.08 -3.43 15.53
C LEU A 539 8.02 -4.70 16.39
N ASN A 540 6.83 -5.27 16.53
CA ASN A 540 6.56 -6.46 17.34
C ASN A 540 5.70 -7.50 16.59
N ILE A 541 5.86 -8.78 16.92
CA ILE A 541 4.95 -9.84 16.45
C ILE A 541 3.74 -9.89 17.39
N LYS A 542 2.60 -9.40 16.91
CA LYS A 542 1.33 -9.39 17.62
C LYS A 542 0.72 -10.80 17.66
N GLU A 543 0.64 -11.45 16.51
CA GLU A 543 0.05 -12.78 16.34
C GLU A 543 0.84 -13.64 15.36
N ALA A 544 0.70 -14.96 15.49
CA ALA A 544 1.23 -15.94 14.54
C ALA A 544 0.14 -16.96 14.19
N TRP A 545 -0.25 -16.99 12.92
CA TRP A 545 -1.37 -17.78 12.41
C TRP A 545 -0.96 -19.15 11.81
N ASP A 546 0.35 -19.39 11.70
CA ASP A 546 0.98 -20.55 11.05
C ASP A 546 0.38 -21.94 11.37
N VAL A 547 0.03 -22.17 12.64
CA VAL A 547 -0.54 -23.46 13.12
C VAL A 547 -2.01 -23.34 13.54
N THR A 548 -2.66 -22.22 13.25
CA THR A 548 -4.05 -21.98 13.63
C THR A 548 -5.01 -22.62 12.62
N GLY A 549 -6.30 -22.67 12.98
CA GLY A 549 -7.35 -23.16 12.08
C GLY A 549 -7.55 -22.29 10.82
N ALA A 550 -7.03 -21.05 10.82
CA ALA A 550 -7.04 -20.19 9.63
C ALA A 550 -6.14 -20.76 8.52
N MET A 551 -4.95 -21.24 8.88
CA MET A 551 -3.95 -21.73 7.91
C MET A 551 -3.95 -23.25 7.76
N GLN A 552 -4.21 -23.99 8.85
CA GLN A 552 -4.10 -25.44 8.90
C GLN A 552 -5.46 -26.13 8.94
N GLN A 553 -5.64 -27.16 8.10
CA GLN A 553 -6.81 -28.03 8.18
C GLN A 553 -6.81 -28.89 9.45
N ASN A 554 -5.63 -29.33 9.89
CA ASN A 554 -5.44 -30.13 11.09
C ASN A 554 -4.33 -29.55 11.96
N ILE A 555 -4.70 -28.76 12.96
CA ILE A 555 -3.76 -28.12 13.90
C ILE A 555 -2.90 -29.12 14.70
N ALA A 556 -3.33 -30.39 14.82
CA ALA A 556 -2.56 -31.43 15.49
C ALA A 556 -1.49 -32.05 14.58
N HIS A 557 -1.67 -31.93 13.27
CA HIS A 557 -0.73 -32.39 12.25
C HIS A 557 -0.60 -31.31 11.16
N PRO A 558 0.01 -30.15 11.49
CA PRO A 558 0.21 -29.09 10.51
C PRO A 558 1.06 -29.59 9.34
N VAL A 559 0.76 -29.07 8.15
CA VAL A 559 1.51 -29.36 6.93
C VAL A 559 2.19 -28.10 6.43
N GLU A 560 3.31 -28.27 5.75
CA GLU A 560 4.04 -27.17 5.14
C GLU A 560 3.27 -26.59 3.95
N TYR A 561 3.29 -25.27 3.83
CA TYR A 561 2.62 -24.54 2.76
C TYR A 561 3.42 -23.32 2.34
N VAL A 562 3.09 -22.79 1.17
CA VAL A 562 3.55 -21.49 0.69
C VAL A 562 2.37 -20.55 0.56
N GLU A 563 2.64 -19.26 0.51
CA GLU A 563 1.62 -18.23 0.45
C GLU A 563 1.90 -17.22 -0.67
N TYR A 564 0.84 -16.62 -1.20
CA TYR A 564 0.93 -15.61 -2.24
C TYR A 564 -0.37 -14.82 -2.37
N GLY A 565 -0.27 -13.63 -2.97
CA GLY A 565 -1.44 -12.81 -3.35
C GLY A 565 -2.26 -12.31 -2.15
N ALA A 566 -1.61 -12.04 -1.01
CA ALA A 566 -2.25 -11.33 0.09
C ALA A 566 -2.78 -9.97 -0.37
N VAL A 567 -4.00 -9.66 0.05
CA VAL A 567 -4.67 -8.36 -0.10
C VAL A 567 -5.43 -8.07 1.19
N ALA A 568 -5.51 -6.79 1.58
CA ALA A 568 -6.24 -6.38 2.77
C ALA A 568 -6.93 -5.04 2.55
N GLY A 569 -8.11 -4.86 3.17
CA GLY A 569 -8.94 -3.67 3.04
C GLY A 569 -10.24 -3.80 3.83
N ASP A 570 -10.94 -2.69 4.09
CA ASP A 570 -12.25 -2.72 4.75
C ASP A 570 -13.29 -3.31 3.78
N LEU A 571 -13.86 -4.46 4.16
CA LEU A 571 -14.90 -5.14 3.37
C LEU A 571 -16.31 -4.78 3.82
N THR A 572 -16.45 -4.06 4.93
CA THR A 572 -17.74 -3.85 5.63
C THR A 572 -18.19 -2.40 5.66
N GLY A 573 -17.24 -1.46 5.56
CA GLY A 573 -17.47 -0.02 5.67
C GLY A 573 -17.95 0.46 7.04
N GLN A 574 -17.92 -0.39 8.07
CA GLN A 574 -18.54 -0.06 9.37
C GLN A 574 -17.60 0.70 10.30
N THR A 575 -16.31 0.36 10.30
CA THR A 575 -15.34 0.88 11.28
C THR A 575 -13.99 1.28 10.66
N GLY A 576 -13.80 1.08 9.35
CA GLY A 576 -12.50 1.22 8.69
C GLY A 576 -11.59 0.01 8.92
N LYS A 577 -12.04 -1.04 9.61
CA LYS A 577 -11.21 -2.20 9.93
C LYS A 577 -11.05 -3.11 8.73
N GLY A 578 -9.81 -3.38 8.38
CA GLY A 578 -9.47 -4.27 7.28
C GLY A 578 -9.69 -5.75 7.60
N ALA A 579 -10.00 -6.52 6.56
CA ALA A 579 -9.86 -7.97 6.55
C ALA A 579 -8.76 -8.37 5.56
N LEU A 580 -8.02 -9.42 5.89
CA LEU A 580 -7.02 -10.02 5.03
C LEU A 580 -7.64 -11.15 4.21
N VAL A 581 -7.26 -11.25 2.94
CA VAL A 581 -7.46 -12.44 2.11
C VAL A 581 -6.14 -12.84 1.46
N THR A 582 -5.78 -14.12 1.50
CA THR A 582 -4.56 -14.64 0.86
C THR A 582 -4.73 -16.05 0.32
N MET A 583 -3.85 -16.48 -0.57
CA MET A 583 -3.81 -17.83 -1.10
C MET A 583 -2.72 -18.64 -0.41
N THR A 584 -3.03 -19.89 -0.07
CA THR A 584 -2.08 -20.87 0.47
C THR A 584 -2.03 -22.10 -0.44
N GLN A 585 -0.86 -22.72 -0.57
CA GLN A 585 -0.68 -23.98 -1.30
C GLN A 585 0.22 -24.93 -0.50
N THR A 586 -0.27 -26.14 -0.21
CA THR A 586 0.58 -27.18 0.39
C THR A 586 1.58 -27.75 -0.61
N LEU A 587 2.68 -28.31 -0.13
CA LEU A 587 3.63 -28.98 -1.00
C LEU A 587 3.07 -30.29 -1.57
N LYS A 588 3.52 -30.68 -2.76
CA LYS A 588 3.28 -32.03 -3.29
C LYS A 588 3.84 -33.08 -2.34
N SER A 589 3.25 -34.26 -2.34
CA SER A 589 3.76 -35.43 -1.62
C SER A 589 3.85 -36.64 -2.53
N SER A 590 4.58 -37.64 -2.08
CA SER A 590 4.60 -38.94 -2.74
C SER A 590 4.62 -40.06 -1.72
N GLU A 591 3.82 -41.09 -1.97
CA GLU A 591 3.66 -42.22 -1.06
C GLU A 591 4.00 -43.53 -1.76
N LYS A 592 4.64 -44.43 -1.00
CA LYS A 592 4.82 -45.82 -1.44
C LYS A 592 3.49 -46.56 -1.31
N ILE A 593 3.04 -47.12 -2.42
CA ILE A 593 1.85 -47.96 -2.51
C ILE A 593 2.25 -49.31 -3.13
N THR A 594 1.48 -50.36 -2.82
CA THR A 594 1.67 -51.69 -3.39
C THR A 594 0.43 -52.06 -4.21
N ALA A 595 0.62 -52.41 -5.48
CA ALA A 595 -0.41 -53.03 -6.29
C ALA A 595 -0.16 -54.54 -6.40
N THR A 596 -1.24 -55.32 -6.46
CA THR A 596 -1.17 -56.79 -6.52
C THR A 596 -1.91 -57.34 -7.73
N TYR A 597 -1.31 -58.33 -8.39
CA TYR A 597 -1.95 -59.16 -9.41
C TYR A 597 -1.50 -60.62 -9.27
N THR A 598 -2.08 -61.56 -10.01
CA THR A 598 -1.68 -62.98 -9.93
C THR A 598 -0.91 -63.39 -11.18
N PHE A 599 0.28 -63.96 -11.00
CA PHE A 599 1.07 -64.52 -12.11
C PHE A 599 1.29 -66.02 -11.90
N THR A 600 1.07 -66.83 -12.95
CA THR A 600 1.34 -68.26 -12.97
C THR A 600 2.48 -68.60 -13.94
N GLY A 601 3.57 -69.16 -13.40
CA GLY A 601 4.79 -69.50 -14.13
C GLY A 601 5.90 -68.47 -13.98
N SER A 602 6.98 -68.63 -14.75
CA SER A 602 8.14 -67.73 -14.69
C SER A 602 7.81 -66.36 -15.27
N HIS A 603 8.20 -65.31 -14.55
CA HIS A 603 8.02 -63.92 -14.97
C HIS A 603 9.12 -63.02 -14.43
N GLU A 604 9.15 -61.80 -14.94
CA GLU A 604 10.04 -60.74 -14.48
C GLU A 604 9.28 -59.79 -13.55
N GLU A 605 9.81 -59.59 -12.35
CA GLU A 605 9.34 -58.59 -11.40
C GLU A 605 10.31 -57.41 -11.35
N PRO A 606 9.82 -56.15 -11.36
CA PRO A 606 10.66 -54.99 -11.14
C PRO A 606 11.12 -54.99 -9.69
N LYS A 607 12.43 -54.93 -9.50
CA LYS A 607 13.00 -54.68 -8.19
C LYS A 607 13.27 -53.19 -8.06
N TYR A 608 12.74 -52.61 -7.00
CA TYR A 608 13.03 -51.24 -6.63
C TYR A 608 14.02 -51.20 -5.46
N VAL A 609 14.84 -50.17 -5.47
CA VAL A 609 15.63 -49.77 -4.32
C VAL A 609 15.16 -48.40 -3.86
N TRP A 610 15.21 -48.19 -2.55
CA TRP A 610 15.02 -46.85 -2.01
C TRP A 610 16.21 -45.99 -2.38
N ASP A 611 15.91 -44.87 -3.01
CA ASP A 611 16.84 -43.78 -3.21
C ASP A 611 16.20 -42.52 -2.58
N TYR A 612 16.94 -41.43 -2.46
CA TYR A 612 16.40 -40.20 -1.91
C TYR A 612 16.82 -38.98 -2.72
N TYR A 613 16.03 -37.93 -2.58
CA TYR A 613 16.39 -36.59 -3.00
C TYR A 613 15.88 -35.56 -2.00
N TYR A 614 16.26 -34.30 -2.19
CA TYR A 614 15.67 -33.18 -1.46
C TYR A 614 14.62 -32.53 -2.34
N GLN A 615 13.38 -32.48 -1.87
CA GLN A 615 12.26 -31.92 -2.62
C GLN A 615 12.47 -30.45 -3.00
N ASN A 616 13.13 -29.70 -2.12
CA ASN A 616 13.54 -28.33 -2.32
C ASN A 616 14.83 -28.05 -1.50
N TRP A 617 15.37 -26.84 -1.62
CA TRP A 617 16.58 -26.45 -0.90
C TRP A 617 16.39 -26.43 0.63
N LEU A 618 15.16 -26.22 1.13
CA LEU A 618 14.84 -26.21 2.56
C LEU A 618 14.98 -27.61 3.17
N TYR A 619 14.43 -28.61 2.46
CA TYR A 619 14.54 -30.02 2.84
C TYR A 619 16.01 -30.42 2.91
N LYS A 620 16.84 -29.91 2.00
CA LYS A 620 18.27 -30.14 2.07
C LYS A 620 18.92 -29.44 3.25
N LEU A 621 18.57 -28.19 3.51
CA LEU A 621 19.15 -27.42 4.61
C LEU A 621 18.94 -28.14 5.95
N PHE A 622 17.76 -28.71 6.16
CA PHE A 622 17.43 -29.49 7.35
C PHE A 622 17.76 -30.99 7.24
N GLY A 623 18.33 -31.45 6.13
CA GLY A 623 18.66 -32.86 5.91
C GLY A 623 17.44 -33.80 5.81
N ILE A 624 16.26 -33.26 5.53
CA ILE A 624 14.99 -33.98 5.36
C ILE A 624 14.99 -34.68 4.01
N LYS A 625 15.12 -36.01 4.02
CA LYS A 625 15.18 -36.83 2.80
C LYS A 625 13.79 -37.17 2.29
N THR A 626 13.52 -36.82 1.03
CA THR A 626 12.36 -37.33 0.28
C THR A 626 12.74 -38.67 -0.34
N TRP A 627 12.26 -39.76 0.26
CA TRP A 627 12.53 -41.12 -0.20
C TRP A 627 11.62 -41.50 -1.34
N TYR A 628 12.17 -42.17 -2.35
CA TYR A 628 11.45 -42.51 -3.56
C TYR A 628 11.86 -43.91 -4.05
N LEU A 629 10.96 -44.59 -4.76
CA LEU A 629 11.26 -45.91 -5.33
C LEU A 629 11.92 -45.74 -6.70
N LYS A 630 13.16 -46.22 -6.81
CA LYS A 630 13.95 -46.22 -8.04
C LYS A 630 14.05 -47.64 -8.60
N PHE A 631 13.68 -47.79 -9.87
CA PHE A 631 13.86 -49.06 -10.57
C PHE A 631 15.34 -49.44 -10.61
N ASP A 632 15.67 -50.65 -10.15
CA ASP A 632 17.03 -51.20 -10.12
C ASP A 632 17.22 -52.17 -11.30
N ARG A 633 16.42 -53.23 -11.34
CA ARG A 633 16.45 -54.25 -12.39
C ARG A 633 15.17 -55.07 -12.40
N PHE A 634 14.97 -55.83 -13.47
CA PHE A 634 14.06 -56.96 -13.43
C PHE A 634 14.72 -58.17 -12.74
N GLN A 635 13.93 -58.91 -11.97
CA GLN A 635 14.29 -60.16 -11.34
C GLN A 635 13.34 -61.26 -11.81
N THR A 636 13.90 -62.35 -12.32
CA THR A 636 13.10 -63.54 -12.64
C THR A 636 12.59 -64.21 -11.37
N VAL A 637 11.29 -64.44 -11.30
CA VAL A 637 10.60 -65.19 -10.27
C VAL A 637 9.94 -66.41 -10.91
N THR A 638 10.11 -67.58 -10.29
CA THR A 638 9.63 -68.88 -10.84
C THR A 638 8.42 -69.45 -10.10
N ASP A 639 7.92 -68.75 -9.08
CA ASP A 639 6.82 -69.21 -8.24
C ASP A 639 5.49 -68.69 -8.78
N SER A 640 4.44 -69.52 -8.71
CA SER A 640 3.08 -69.11 -9.05
C SER A 640 2.40 -68.51 -7.82
N GLY A 641 1.92 -67.27 -7.90
CA GLY A 641 1.27 -66.60 -6.78
C GLY A 641 0.95 -65.12 -7.01
N PRO A 642 0.48 -64.42 -5.97
CA PRO A 642 0.31 -62.98 -6.00
C PRO A 642 1.66 -62.27 -6.17
N VAL A 643 1.75 -61.43 -7.20
CA VAL A 643 2.87 -60.53 -7.47
C VAL A 643 2.54 -59.19 -6.83
N ASN A 644 3.43 -58.72 -5.96
CA ASN A 644 3.31 -57.42 -5.32
C ASN A 644 4.31 -56.45 -5.93
N VAL A 645 3.80 -55.33 -6.41
CA VAL A 645 4.59 -54.33 -7.12
C VAL A 645 4.50 -53.05 -6.34
N ASP A 646 5.60 -52.71 -5.69
CA ASP A 646 5.75 -51.43 -5.00
C ASP A 646 5.97 -50.33 -6.03
N TYR A 647 5.22 -49.24 -5.92
CA TYR A 647 5.40 -48.04 -6.72
C TYR A 647 5.19 -46.80 -5.85
N GLU A 648 5.49 -45.64 -6.43
CA GLU A 648 5.30 -44.37 -5.76
C GLU A 648 4.28 -43.56 -6.53
N GLN A 649 3.24 -43.11 -5.83
CA GLN A 649 2.18 -42.29 -6.38
C GLN A 649 2.43 -40.83 -6.02
N LEU A 650 2.36 -39.95 -7.01
CA LEU A 650 2.38 -38.50 -6.82
C LEU A 650 1.00 -38.02 -6.36
N THR A 651 0.99 -37.21 -5.31
CA THR A 651 -0.15 -36.42 -4.88
C THR A 651 0.21 -34.94 -4.99
N MET A 652 -0.56 -34.21 -5.78
CA MET A 652 -0.39 -32.76 -5.94
C MET A 652 -0.75 -32.02 -4.66
N GLY A 653 -0.08 -30.88 -4.42
CA GLY A 653 -0.42 -29.99 -3.31
C GLY A 653 -1.84 -29.45 -3.43
N GLU A 654 -2.41 -28.97 -2.34
CA GLU A 654 -3.76 -28.41 -2.30
C GLU A 654 -3.72 -26.90 -2.08
N THR A 655 -4.55 -26.16 -2.82
CA THR A 655 -4.66 -24.70 -2.73
C THR A 655 -5.92 -24.27 -2.02
N TYR A 656 -5.81 -23.22 -1.21
CA TYR A 656 -6.90 -22.64 -0.45
C TYR A 656 -6.84 -21.11 -0.46
N MET A 657 -8.02 -20.49 -0.53
CA MET A 657 -8.20 -19.07 -0.21
C MET A 657 -8.51 -18.97 1.28
N VAL A 658 -7.74 -18.17 1.99
CA VAL A 658 -7.90 -17.88 3.42
C VAL A 658 -8.36 -16.45 3.55
N ALA A 659 -9.44 -16.21 4.29
CA ALA A 659 -9.87 -14.87 4.68
C ALA A 659 -9.89 -14.79 6.20
N ALA A 660 -9.41 -13.70 6.80
CA ALA A 660 -9.38 -13.51 8.24
C ALA A 660 -9.45 -12.03 8.60
N ASP A 661 -10.01 -11.71 9.77
CA ASP A 661 -9.98 -10.36 10.31
C ASP A 661 -9.46 -10.31 11.75
N PRO A 662 -8.99 -9.15 12.24
CA PRO A 662 -8.53 -9.00 13.61
C PRO A 662 -9.62 -9.13 14.69
N THR A 663 -10.90 -9.25 14.31
CA THR A 663 -12.03 -9.46 15.25
C THR A 663 -12.26 -10.94 15.58
N GLY A 664 -11.51 -11.83 14.93
CA GLY A 664 -11.47 -13.27 15.18
C GLY A 664 -12.19 -14.11 14.13
N TYR A 665 -12.72 -13.50 13.06
CA TYR A 665 -13.25 -14.25 11.94
C TYR A 665 -12.12 -14.89 11.14
N HIS A 666 -12.34 -16.13 10.68
CA HIS A 666 -11.52 -16.73 9.64
C HIS A 666 -12.31 -17.76 8.83
N SER A 667 -11.96 -17.90 7.56
CA SER A 667 -12.46 -18.94 6.68
C SER A 667 -11.34 -19.48 5.78
N ARG A 668 -11.46 -20.74 5.38
CA ARG A 668 -10.50 -21.44 4.52
C ARG A 668 -11.26 -22.25 3.47
N THR A 669 -11.19 -21.81 2.22
CA THR A 669 -11.98 -22.37 1.12
C THR A 669 -11.08 -22.98 0.06
N ALA A 670 -11.36 -24.23 -0.35
CA ALA A 670 -10.59 -24.89 -1.40
C ALA A 670 -10.65 -24.12 -2.73
N ALA A 671 -9.54 -24.09 -3.43
CA ALA A 671 -9.37 -23.41 -4.70
C ALA A 671 -8.51 -24.23 -5.67
N ASP A 672 -8.56 -23.87 -6.95
CA ASP A 672 -7.61 -24.36 -7.94
C ASP A 672 -6.34 -23.51 -7.91
N PHE A 673 -5.19 -24.08 -8.33
CA PHE A 673 -3.92 -23.34 -8.42
C PHE A 673 -4.05 -22.07 -9.26
N SER A 674 -4.91 -22.08 -10.29
CA SER A 674 -5.14 -20.96 -11.19
C SER A 674 -5.84 -19.75 -10.58
N THR A 675 -6.22 -19.82 -9.30
CA THR A 675 -7.01 -18.79 -8.62
C THR A 675 -6.17 -17.57 -8.30
N ALA A 676 -6.63 -16.40 -8.72
CA ALA A 676 -6.13 -15.10 -8.31
C ALA A 676 -7.23 -14.29 -7.62
N ILE A 677 -6.82 -13.38 -6.74
CA ILE A 677 -7.70 -12.49 -5.99
C ILE A 677 -7.20 -11.05 -6.06
N CYS A 678 -8.12 -10.09 -5.97
CA CYS A 678 -7.84 -8.69 -5.70
C CYS A 678 -9.02 -8.06 -4.97
N LEU A 679 -8.81 -6.88 -4.41
CA LEU A 679 -9.88 -6.03 -3.92
C LEU A 679 -10.29 -5.07 -5.04
N ALA A 680 -11.59 -4.80 -5.16
CA ALA A 680 -12.16 -3.88 -6.15
C ALA A 680 -13.26 -3.06 -5.48
N ASN A 681 -13.37 -1.78 -5.79
CA ASN A 681 -14.49 -0.95 -5.35
C ASN A 681 -15.53 -0.89 -6.47
N THR A 682 -16.68 -1.53 -6.28
CA THR A 682 -17.65 -1.83 -7.36
C THR A 682 -19.01 -1.17 -7.21
N ASP A 683 -19.28 -0.54 -6.08
CA ASP A 683 -20.58 0.02 -5.76
C ASP A 683 -20.49 1.28 -4.86
N ASN A 684 -21.65 1.77 -4.41
CA ASN A 684 -21.78 3.06 -3.72
C ASN A 684 -21.81 2.98 -2.18
N ASP A 685 -20.79 2.40 -1.54
CA ASP A 685 -20.59 2.43 -0.08
C ASP A 685 -19.27 3.08 0.39
N SER A 686 -18.43 3.52 -0.54
CA SER A 686 -17.18 4.20 -0.23
C SER A 686 -17.37 5.70 -0.03
N SER A 687 -16.67 6.28 0.94
CA SER A 687 -16.65 7.75 1.08
C SER A 687 -15.52 8.37 0.26
N TYR A 688 -15.82 9.42 -0.51
CA TYR A 688 -14.84 10.13 -1.33
C TYR A 688 -15.17 11.63 -1.47
N MET A 689 -14.21 12.41 -1.95
CA MET A 689 -14.35 13.83 -2.23
C MET A 689 -13.97 14.15 -3.67
N ASN A 690 -14.72 15.02 -4.33
CA ASN A 690 -14.37 15.54 -5.65
C ASN A 690 -14.08 17.03 -5.60
N TYR A 691 -13.00 17.46 -6.26
CA TYR A 691 -12.70 18.87 -6.40
C TYR A 691 -13.77 19.57 -7.26
N GLY A 692 -14.39 20.61 -6.71
CA GLY A 692 -15.50 21.34 -7.33
C GLY A 692 -15.07 22.37 -8.39
N GLY A 693 -13.77 22.51 -8.66
CA GLY A 693 -13.22 23.47 -9.62
C GLY A 693 -13.29 24.93 -9.15
N ARG A 694 -13.57 25.15 -7.85
CA ARG A 694 -13.58 26.48 -7.22
C ARG A 694 -12.42 26.59 -6.25
N HIS A 695 -11.56 27.56 -6.53
CA HIS A 695 -10.46 27.98 -5.69
C HIS A 695 -10.52 29.51 -5.56
N TYR A 696 -10.39 30.02 -4.34
CA TYR A 696 -10.35 31.45 -4.08
C TYR A 696 -9.58 31.79 -2.80
N TYR A 697 -9.08 33.02 -2.73
CA TYR A 697 -8.51 33.57 -1.51
C TYR A 697 -9.57 34.35 -0.73
N THR A 698 -9.58 34.17 0.59
CA THR A 698 -10.28 35.03 1.54
C THR A 698 -9.28 35.61 2.54
N TYR A 699 -9.73 36.61 3.30
CA TYR A 699 -8.93 37.27 4.34
C TYR A 699 -9.61 37.00 5.68
N THR A 700 -8.99 36.15 6.51
CA THR A 700 -9.52 35.82 7.83
C THR A 700 -8.91 36.70 8.92
N ASP A 701 -9.66 36.86 10.02
CA ASP A 701 -9.30 37.66 11.19
C ASP A 701 -8.80 39.09 10.89
N PRO A 702 -9.53 39.89 10.08
CA PRO A 702 -9.08 41.23 9.76
C PRO A 702 -9.10 42.13 11.01
N LYS A 703 -7.96 42.72 11.36
CA LYS A 703 -7.77 43.57 12.54
C LYS A 703 -7.06 44.87 12.19
N VAL A 704 -7.47 45.95 12.84
CA VAL A 704 -6.74 47.22 12.83
C VAL A 704 -5.72 47.18 13.96
N LEU A 705 -4.43 47.13 13.62
CA LEU A 705 -3.36 47.15 14.60
C LEU A 705 -3.06 48.56 15.09
N SER A 706 -3.05 49.52 14.17
CA SER A 706 -2.78 50.92 14.47
C SER A 706 -3.36 51.82 13.39
N VAL A 707 -3.70 53.05 13.78
CA VAL A 707 -4.10 54.13 12.89
C VAL A 707 -3.07 55.25 13.01
N LEU A 708 -2.55 55.71 11.87
CA LEU A 708 -1.51 56.74 11.79
C LEU A 708 -2.10 57.96 11.10
N ALA A 709 -2.21 59.05 11.86
CA ALA A 709 -2.52 60.34 11.28
C ALA A 709 -1.32 60.86 10.48
N SER A 710 -1.61 61.44 9.32
CA SER A 710 -0.66 62.21 8.56
C SER A 710 -0.01 63.30 9.43
N PRO A 711 1.29 63.58 9.31
CA PRO A 711 1.92 64.65 10.08
C PRO A 711 1.34 66.02 9.67
N PRO A 712 1.10 66.95 10.60
CA PRO A 712 0.55 68.26 10.26
C PRO A 712 1.44 69.01 9.27
N TYR A 713 0.88 69.42 8.13
CA TYR A 713 1.60 70.14 7.07
C TYR A 713 0.71 71.23 6.46
N PHE A 714 1.33 72.27 5.92
CA PHE A 714 0.63 73.30 5.15
C PHE A 714 0.60 72.92 3.67
N LYS A 715 -0.60 72.77 3.09
CA LYS A 715 -0.78 72.33 1.70
C LYS A 715 -0.09 73.22 0.66
N ASP A 716 0.04 74.51 0.94
CA ASP A 716 0.67 75.52 0.06
C ASP A 716 2.21 75.48 0.05
N LEU A 717 2.82 74.68 0.94
CA LEU A 717 4.27 74.50 1.03
C LEU A 717 4.76 73.18 0.37
N ILE A 718 3.86 72.26 0.00
CA ILE A 718 4.23 71.01 -0.70
C ILE A 718 4.47 71.29 -2.20
N GLY A 719 5.62 70.85 -2.73
CA GLY A 719 5.98 70.98 -4.16
C GLY A 719 6.67 72.30 -4.56
N ARG A 720 7.08 73.11 -3.59
CA ARG A 720 7.88 74.33 -3.83
C ARG A 720 9.38 74.03 -3.85
N ASP A 721 9.98 74.12 -5.03
CA ASP A 721 11.42 73.86 -5.28
C ASP A 721 12.32 75.06 -4.90
N ASP A 722 11.74 76.17 -4.43
CA ASP A 722 12.43 77.45 -4.11
C ASP A 722 12.82 77.61 -2.63
N LEU A 723 12.53 76.62 -1.79
CA LEU A 723 12.81 76.63 -0.35
C LEU A 723 13.81 75.51 0.01
N SER A 724 14.83 75.84 0.82
CA SER A 724 15.88 74.90 1.22
C SER A 724 15.35 73.87 2.23
N GLY A 725 14.72 72.82 1.73
CA GLY A 725 14.18 71.70 2.49
C GLY A 725 12.94 71.15 1.81
N ASN A 726 12.94 69.86 1.48
CA ASN A 726 11.78 69.19 0.90
C ASN A 726 10.74 68.98 2.01
N TYR A 727 9.75 69.88 2.12
CA TYR A 727 8.70 69.84 3.16
C TYR A 727 7.79 68.60 3.05
N ALA A 728 7.85 67.86 1.94
CA ALA A 728 7.16 66.59 1.75
C ALA A 728 7.79 65.41 2.54
N GLU A 729 8.91 65.61 3.24
CA GLU A 729 9.65 64.54 3.94
C GLU A 729 9.31 64.40 5.44
N SER A 730 8.21 65.03 5.90
CA SER A 730 7.73 64.83 7.29
C SER A 730 7.04 63.48 7.42
N THR A 731 7.34 62.73 8.49
CA THR A 731 6.74 61.42 8.77
C THR A 731 6.20 61.33 10.19
N THR A 732 5.01 60.75 10.35
CA THR A 732 4.51 60.24 11.64
C THR A 732 4.99 58.80 11.76
N SER A 733 5.63 58.41 12.85
CA SER A 733 6.03 57.01 13.06
C SER A 733 5.60 56.48 14.43
N TYR A 734 5.24 55.19 14.49
CA TYR A 734 4.92 54.45 15.70
C TYR A 734 5.81 53.20 15.78
N SER A 735 6.42 52.95 16.94
CA SER A 735 7.27 51.77 17.23
C SER A 735 7.01 51.29 18.66
N SER A 736 6.83 49.99 18.87
CA SER A 736 6.58 49.40 20.21
C SER A 736 7.79 48.61 20.71
N THR A 737 8.40 49.00 21.84
CA THR A 737 9.43 48.22 22.55
C THR A 737 8.96 47.85 23.97
N SER A 738 9.19 46.58 24.33
CA SER A 738 8.70 45.80 25.49
C SER A 738 8.62 46.44 26.90
N GLY A 739 7.69 45.95 27.74
CA GLY A 739 7.97 45.65 29.16
C GLY A 739 6.95 46.04 30.27
N SER A 740 6.21 45.04 30.76
CA SER A 740 5.50 44.93 32.07
C SER A 740 4.13 45.62 32.26
N GLY A 741 3.07 44.84 32.08
CA GLY A 741 1.71 45.18 32.51
C GLY A 741 0.72 44.18 31.94
N SER A 742 -0.13 43.60 32.78
CA SER A 742 -1.13 42.57 32.47
C SER A 742 -2.20 43.04 31.47
N GLY A 743 -1.85 43.12 30.19
CA GLY A 743 -2.71 43.46 29.08
C GLY A 743 -1.99 43.13 27.77
N TYR A 744 -2.32 41.97 27.21
CA TYR A 744 -1.72 41.40 26.00
C TYR A 744 -1.80 42.38 24.82
N ASN A 745 -0.65 42.92 24.40
CA ASN A 745 -0.47 43.62 23.13
C ASN A 745 0.88 43.19 22.52
N ALA A 746 1.01 41.89 22.26
CA ALA A 746 2.02 41.33 21.37
C ALA A 746 1.35 41.11 20.01
N SER A 747 1.95 41.57 18.91
CA SER A 747 1.49 41.24 17.57
C SER A 747 1.83 39.78 17.28
N ALA A 748 1.02 38.85 17.77
CA ALA A 748 1.18 37.44 17.50
C ALA A 748 0.90 37.17 16.02
N THR A 749 1.91 36.75 15.25
CA THR A 749 1.68 36.12 13.96
C THR A 749 1.05 34.77 14.21
N ILE A 750 -0.28 34.68 14.19
CA ILE A 750 -0.97 33.40 14.29
C ILE A 750 -0.70 32.64 12.99
N SER A 751 0.08 31.56 13.07
CA SER A 751 0.03 30.50 12.07
C SER A 751 -1.15 29.62 12.46
N ILE A 752 -2.09 29.42 11.54
CA ILE A 752 -3.13 28.40 11.70
C ILE A 752 -2.66 27.24 10.82
N GLY A 753 -2.90 25.99 11.20
CA GLY A 753 -2.64 24.86 10.30
C GLY A 753 -3.72 24.79 9.22
N ALA A 754 -3.44 24.10 8.13
CA ALA A 754 -4.50 23.84 7.16
C ALA A 754 -5.58 22.93 7.77
N TYR A 755 -6.84 23.13 7.39
CA TYR A 755 -7.97 22.43 7.99
C TYR A 755 -9.11 22.22 6.98
N VAL A 756 -9.93 21.22 7.24
CA VAL A 756 -11.12 20.90 6.44
C VAL A 756 -12.37 21.41 7.17
N SER A 757 -13.27 22.10 6.47
CA SER A 757 -14.53 22.58 7.06
C SER A 757 -15.75 22.29 6.19
N PHE A 758 -16.91 22.26 6.83
CA PHE A 758 -18.19 21.88 6.23
C PHE A 758 -19.21 23.00 6.40
N GLU A 759 -19.99 23.29 5.35
CA GLU A 759 -21.04 24.31 5.45
C GLU A 759 -22.29 23.86 6.23
N GLN A 760 -22.48 22.56 6.44
CA GLN A 760 -23.63 22.01 7.14
C GLN A 760 -23.19 21.32 8.44
N GLU A 761 -23.95 21.53 9.53
CA GLU A 761 -23.90 20.60 10.66
C GLU A 761 -24.10 19.19 10.11
N ILE A 762 -23.06 18.35 10.27
CA ILE A 762 -23.01 16.94 9.89
C ILE A 762 -24.04 16.19 10.77
N SER A 763 -25.34 16.36 10.46
CA SER A 763 -26.39 15.45 10.91
C SER A 763 -26.45 14.33 9.88
N VAL A 764 -25.61 13.32 10.10
CA VAL A 764 -25.51 12.22 9.16
C VAL A 764 -26.07 10.96 9.81
N PHE A 765 -26.78 10.21 8.97
CA PHE A 765 -27.12 8.79 9.10
C PHE A 765 -28.50 8.44 9.66
N GLY A 766 -29.43 8.18 8.71
CA GLY A 766 -30.61 7.35 8.92
C GLY A 766 -30.30 5.85 9.09
N VAL A 767 -29.19 5.52 9.76
CA VAL A 767 -28.83 4.14 10.11
C VAL A 767 -29.60 3.77 11.37
N THR A 768 -30.63 2.96 11.19
CA THR A 768 -31.38 2.41 12.32
C THR A 768 -30.55 1.25 12.88
N VAL A 769 -30.14 1.37 14.16
CA VAL A 769 -29.54 0.32 15.02
C VAL A 769 -27.99 0.22 15.07
N ALA A 770 -27.26 1.29 15.46
CA ALA A 770 -25.98 1.28 16.23
C ALA A 770 -25.38 2.72 16.32
N SER A 771 -26.13 3.64 16.92
CA SER A 771 -26.10 5.09 16.59
C SER A 771 -25.16 5.96 17.43
N THR A 772 -23.88 5.61 17.62
CA THR A 772 -22.89 6.58 18.18
C THR A 772 -21.48 6.35 17.67
N GLU A 773 -21.01 5.09 17.62
CA GLU A 773 -19.64 4.80 17.15
C GLU A 773 -19.49 5.01 15.64
N VAL A 774 -20.48 4.61 14.84
CA VAL A 774 -20.47 4.82 13.37
C VAL A 774 -20.57 6.31 13.01
N GLU A 775 -21.45 7.08 13.66
CA GLU A 775 -21.56 8.52 13.42
C GLU A 775 -20.27 9.26 13.84
N ALA A 776 -19.67 8.86 14.96
CA ALA A 776 -18.38 9.39 15.40
C ALA A 776 -17.25 9.00 14.44
N THR A 777 -17.29 7.80 13.89
CA THR A 777 -16.32 7.26 12.92
C THR A 777 -16.35 8.09 11.63
N PHE A 778 -17.53 8.22 11.00
CA PHE A 778 -17.66 9.08 9.83
C PHE A 778 -17.30 10.53 10.13
N THR A 779 -17.79 11.11 11.24
CA THR A 779 -17.43 12.48 11.60
C THR A 779 -15.91 12.65 11.78
N ALA A 780 -15.22 11.68 12.37
CA ALA A 780 -13.77 11.69 12.52
C ALA A 780 -13.03 11.58 11.17
N ASN A 781 -13.48 10.72 10.25
CA ASN A 781 -12.93 10.64 8.88
C ASN A 781 -13.06 11.94 8.08
N PHE A 782 -13.98 12.81 8.48
CA PHE A 782 -14.24 14.08 7.82
C PHE A 782 -13.66 15.28 8.59
N THR A 783 -13.44 15.19 9.90
CA THR A 783 -13.05 16.34 10.74
C THR A 783 -11.56 16.33 11.01
N PHE A 784 -10.84 17.26 10.39
CA PHE A 784 -9.40 17.42 10.58
C PHE A 784 -9.09 18.89 10.91
N GLU A 785 -8.56 19.14 12.11
CA GLU A 785 -8.16 20.47 12.57
C GLU A 785 -6.74 20.44 13.14
N THR A 786 -5.87 21.33 12.66
CA THR A 786 -4.54 21.56 13.23
C THR A 786 -4.40 23.02 13.63
N GLU A 787 -4.21 23.29 14.93
CA GLU A 787 -3.94 24.64 15.43
C GLU A 787 -2.50 24.75 15.96
N SER A 788 -1.55 25.15 15.11
CA SER A 788 -0.16 25.40 15.51
C SER A 788 0.08 26.89 15.83
N ILE A 789 -0.15 27.31 17.07
CA ILE A 789 0.03 28.72 17.48
C ILE A 789 1.52 29.07 17.67
N SER A 790 2.16 29.66 16.66
CA SER A 790 3.49 30.29 16.83
C SER A 790 3.36 31.75 17.29
N MET A 791 3.66 32.09 18.55
CA MET A 791 3.64 33.50 18.97
C MET A 791 4.95 34.21 18.61
N LEU A 792 4.90 35.07 17.59
CA LEU A 792 5.99 35.97 17.24
C LEU A 792 5.89 37.27 18.06
N GLU A 793 6.89 37.63 18.86
CA GLU A 793 6.99 38.98 19.44
C GLU A 793 7.83 39.85 18.48
N GLN A 794 7.16 40.62 17.61
CA GLN A 794 7.81 41.59 16.73
C GLN A 794 7.75 43.01 17.30
N THR A 795 8.86 43.75 17.16
CA THR A 795 8.83 45.22 17.21
C THR A 795 8.68 45.73 15.77
N VAL A 796 7.46 46.15 15.40
CA VAL A 796 7.18 46.72 14.08
C VAL A 796 7.09 48.24 14.18
N THR A 797 7.82 48.94 13.31
CA THR A 797 7.71 50.39 13.15
C THR A 797 6.91 50.72 11.89
N TYR A 798 5.81 51.44 12.03
CA TYR A 798 4.99 51.94 10.93
C TYR A 798 5.19 53.45 10.75
N SER A 799 5.28 53.94 9.51
CA SER A 799 5.37 55.38 9.23
C SER A 799 4.39 55.85 8.16
N ALA A 800 3.79 57.02 8.37
CA ALA A 800 2.92 57.72 7.43
C ALA A 800 3.58 59.03 6.99
N ALA A 801 3.60 59.31 5.68
CA ALA A 801 4.16 60.54 5.12
C ALA A 801 3.14 61.71 5.14
N ALA A 802 3.64 62.93 5.00
CA ALA A 802 2.80 64.13 4.87
C ALA A 802 1.83 64.00 3.69
N GLY A 803 0.53 64.16 3.95
CA GLY A 803 -0.55 64.03 2.97
C GLY A 803 -1.28 62.68 2.98
N GLU A 804 -0.81 61.68 3.72
CA GLU A 804 -1.45 60.36 3.79
C GLU A 804 -1.81 59.97 5.23
N ASP A 805 -3.10 59.65 5.47
CA ASP A 805 -3.56 58.94 6.66
C ASP A 805 -3.50 57.44 6.40
N MET A 806 -2.90 56.67 7.32
CA MET A 806 -2.59 55.26 7.10
C MET A 806 -3.18 54.37 8.20
N VAL A 807 -3.53 53.14 7.84
CA VAL A 807 -4.03 52.09 8.71
C VAL A 807 -3.10 50.89 8.61
N ALA A 808 -2.51 50.47 9.73
CA ALA A 808 -1.81 49.20 9.83
C ALA A 808 -2.86 48.09 9.94
N PHE A 809 -3.15 47.45 8.82
CA PHE A 809 -4.15 46.41 8.67
C PHE A 809 -3.49 45.03 8.75
N TYR A 810 -4.00 44.20 9.66
CA TYR A 810 -3.61 42.80 9.81
C TYR A 810 -4.70 41.90 9.25
N SER A 811 -4.31 40.88 8.49
CA SER A 811 -5.19 39.76 8.16
C SER A 811 -4.36 38.54 7.77
N ILE A 812 -4.96 37.35 7.92
CA ILE A 812 -4.40 36.09 7.47
C ILE A 812 -5.06 35.76 6.11
N PRO A 813 -4.32 35.84 4.99
CA PRO A 813 -4.82 35.33 3.72
C PRO A 813 -5.07 33.83 3.86
N MET A 814 -6.21 33.35 3.38
CA MET A 814 -6.57 31.95 3.41
C MET A 814 -6.97 31.52 2.00
N GLU A 815 -6.31 30.48 1.52
CA GLU A 815 -6.58 29.85 0.24
C GLU A 815 -7.60 28.74 0.45
N ILE A 816 -8.71 28.78 -0.28
CA ILE A 816 -9.84 27.87 -0.10
C ILE A 816 -10.05 27.09 -1.39
N TYR A 817 -10.06 25.77 -1.28
CA TYR A 817 -10.43 24.84 -2.32
C TYR A 817 -11.77 24.20 -1.96
N GLU A 818 -12.77 24.34 -2.84
CA GLU A 818 -14.08 23.73 -2.65
C GLU A 818 -14.12 22.32 -3.23
N TYR A 819 -14.54 21.38 -2.41
CA TYR A 819 -14.80 19.98 -2.73
C TYR A 819 -16.26 19.63 -2.43
N THR A 820 -16.78 18.63 -3.13
CA THR A 820 -18.02 17.95 -2.77
C THR A 820 -17.67 16.58 -2.22
N SER A 821 -17.99 16.36 -0.95
CA SER A 821 -17.87 15.06 -0.29
C SER A 821 -19.12 14.22 -0.54
N TYR A 822 -18.91 12.94 -0.80
CA TYR A 822 -19.95 11.95 -1.05
C TYR A 822 -19.92 10.93 0.08
N VAL A 823 -20.99 10.92 0.87
CA VAL A 823 -21.11 10.06 2.05
C VAL A 823 -22.22 9.03 1.83
N PRO A 824 -21.94 7.72 1.91
CA PRO A 824 -22.91 6.68 1.59
C PRO A 824 -24.10 6.72 2.57
N ASP A 825 -25.32 6.55 2.07
CA ASP A 825 -26.55 6.53 2.89
C ASP A 825 -26.89 5.14 3.45
N GLY A 826 -26.04 4.13 3.16
CA GLY A 826 -26.25 2.73 3.50
C GLY A 826 -27.33 2.04 2.65
N ARG A 827 -27.74 2.63 1.53
CA ARG A 827 -28.77 2.11 0.61
C ARG A 827 -28.37 2.27 -0.86
N GLY A 828 -27.07 2.37 -1.12
CA GLY A 828 -26.49 2.56 -2.45
C GLY A 828 -26.62 3.97 -3.03
N ASN A 829 -26.92 5.00 -2.21
CA ASN A 829 -26.89 6.40 -2.63
C ASN A 829 -25.91 7.21 -1.76
N TYR A 830 -25.67 8.46 -2.19
CA TYR A 830 -24.82 9.40 -1.49
C TYR A 830 -25.59 10.60 -0.94
N LYS A 831 -25.16 11.09 0.23
CA LYS A 831 -25.40 12.44 0.70
C LYS A 831 -24.21 13.31 0.30
N GLU A 832 -24.48 14.36 -0.48
CA GLU A 832 -23.48 15.34 -0.89
C GLU A 832 -23.30 16.41 0.21
N VAL A 833 -22.05 16.74 0.52
CA VAL A 833 -21.69 17.76 1.51
C VAL A 833 -20.62 18.67 0.93
N LEU A 834 -20.90 19.98 0.86
CA LEU A 834 -19.87 20.96 0.49
C LEU A 834 -18.80 20.98 1.58
N THR A 835 -17.58 20.76 1.14
CA THR A 835 -16.40 20.65 2.00
C THR A 835 -15.35 21.61 1.47
N THR A 836 -14.68 22.32 2.35
CA THR A 836 -13.64 23.28 1.96
C THR A 836 -12.33 22.89 2.61
N VAL A 837 -11.30 22.76 1.79
CA VAL A 837 -9.91 22.65 2.22
C VAL A 837 -9.36 24.06 2.34
N ASN A 838 -9.01 24.47 3.56
CA ASN A 838 -8.55 25.82 3.87
C ASN A 838 -7.06 25.79 4.21
N ILE A 839 -6.25 26.48 3.41
CA ILE A 839 -4.81 26.63 3.62
C ILE A 839 -4.54 28.08 4.05
N PRO A 840 -4.31 28.33 5.35
CA PRO A 840 -3.91 29.65 5.83
C PRO A 840 -2.46 29.95 5.42
N HIS A 841 -2.23 31.17 4.92
CA HIS A 841 -0.90 31.68 4.60
C HIS A 841 -0.32 32.51 5.75
N GLU A 842 0.96 32.87 5.65
CA GLU A 842 1.61 33.73 6.64
C GLU A 842 0.83 35.04 6.82
N ALA A 843 0.50 35.37 8.07
CA ALA A 843 -0.28 36.56 8.39
C ALA A 843 0.43 37.83 7.88
N ALA A 844 -0.29 38.68 7.15
CA ALA A 844 0.27 39.88 6.54
C ALA A 844 -0.19 41.13 7.29
N VAL A 845 0.77 42.01 7.59
CA VAL A 845 0.48 43.38 7.99
C VAL A 845 0.78 44.31 6.82
N ARG A 846 -0.25 45.01 6.33
CA ARG A 846 -0.12 46.02 5.29
C ARG A 846 -0.45 47.40 5.82
N LEU A 847 0.31 48.39 5.37
CA LEU A 847 0.01 49.78 5.59
C LEU A 847 -0.89 50.26 4.45
N LEU A 848 -2.17 50.48 4.74
CA LEU A 848 -3.18 50.91 3.77
C LEU A 848 -3.45 52.40 3.96
N SER A 849 -3.75 53.13 2.88
CA SER A 849 -4.33 54.47 3.04
C SER A 849 -5.73 54.37 3.70
N LEU A 850 -6.17 55.45 4.36
CA LEU A 850 -7.49 55.49 4.99
C LEU A 850 -8.62 55.16 3.99
N ASP A 851 -8.54 55.69 2.77
CA ASP A 851 -9.53 55.44 1.72
C ASP A 851 -9.57 53.96 1.29
N GLU A 852 -8.41 53.32 1.18
CA GLU A 852 -8.31 51.88 0.86
C GLU A 852 -8.84 51.01 2.01
N TYR A 853 -8.51 51.36 3.25
CA TYR A 853 -9.06 50.68 4.42
C TYR A 853 -10.58 50.79 4.49
N GLU A 854 -11.15 51.99 4.34
CA GLU A 854 -12.61 52.21 4.40
C GLU A 854 -13.35 51.54 3.23
N ALA A 855 -12.67 51.29 2.10
CA ALA A 855 -13.21 50.46 1.04
C ALA A 855 -13.31 48.99 1.47
N ILE A 856 -12.28 48.43 2.11
CA ILE A 856 -12.25 47.06 2.62
C ILE A 856 -13.20 46.89 3.81
N ALA A 857 -13.24 47.85 4.74
CA ALA A 857 -14.04 47.79 5.97
C ALA A 857 -15.56 47.65 5.71
N LYS A 858 -16.05 48.10 4.54
CA LYS A 858 -17.45 47.92 4.13
C LYS A 858 -17.86 46.46 3.98
N ASP A 859 -16.92 45.60 3.63
CA ASP A 859 -17.18 44.18 3.36
C ASP A 859 -17.10 43.32 4.63
N TYR A 860 -16.59 43.87 5.75
CA TYR A 860 -16.37 43.12 7.00
C TYR A 860 -16.97 43.84 8.23
N LYS A 861 -18.06 43.29 8.79
CA LYS A 861 -18.75 43.85 9.97
C LYS A 861 -17.89 43.98 11.24
N VAL A 862 -16.79 43.22 11.33
CA VAL A 862 -15.87 43.22 12.49
C VAL A 862 -14.91 44.43 12.48
N LEU A 863 -14.73 45.07 11.32
CA LEU A 863 -13.80 46.18 11.17
C LEU A 863 -14.44 47.51 11.61
N PRO A 864 -13.76 48.32 12.44
CA PRO A 864 -14.29 49.61 12.88
C PRO A 864 -14.22 50.66 11.77
N SER A 865 -15.19 51.57 11.70
CA SER A 865 -15.07 52.77 10.86
C SER A 865 -14.11 53.76 11.52
N ILE A 866 -13.07 54.15 10.80
CA ILE A 866 -11.97 55.02 11.26
C ILE A 866 -12.24 56.46 10.83
N ALA A 867 -12.73 56.66 9.60
CA ALA A 867 -13.14 57.95 9.07
C ALA A 867 -14.22 58.58 9.97
N ASP A 868 -14.07 59.89 10.26
CA ASP A 868 -14.97 60.72 11.07
C ASP A 868 -15.13 60.33 12.56
N ASN A 869 -14.55 59.20 13.00
CA ASN A 869 -14.59 58.72 14.39
C ASN A 869 -13.23 58.80 15.10
N VAL A 870 -12.15 58.43 14.39
CA VAL A 870 -10.79 58.36 14.95
C VAL A 870 -9.92 59.48 14.40
N LEU A 871 -9.91 59.65 13.07
CA LEU A 871 -9.20 60.73 12.39
C LEU A 871 -10.20 61.81 11.99
N THR A 872 -10.14 62.98 12.64
CA THR A 872 -11.08 64.11 12.44
C THR A 872 -10.41 65.37 11.89
N HIS A 873 -9.12 65.31 11.56
CA HIS A 873 -8.35 66.44 11.04
C HIS A 873 -8.56 66.60 9.52
N VAL A 874 -8.15 67.76 9.00
CA VAL A 874 -8.17 68.08 7.56
C VAL A 874 -6.74 68.08 7.04
N LEU A 875 -6.43 67.19 6.09
CA LEU A 875 -5.13 67.10 5.45
C LEU A 875 -4.72 68.44 4.82
N GLY A 876 -3.53 68.92 5.17
CA GLY A 876 -2.99 70.19 4.66
C GLY A 876 -3.40 71.45 5.44
N ASP A 877 -4.18 71.32 6.51
CA ASP A 877 -4.47 72.38 7.49
C ASP A 877 -4.01 71.94 8.90
N PRO A 878 -2.82 72.35 9.35
CA PRO A 878 -2.29 71.97 10.66
C PRO A 878 -3.17 72.41 11.84
N SER A 879 -3.99 73.44 11.66
CA SER A 879 -4.86 73.96 12.73
C SER A 879 -6.06 73.07 13.05
N SER A 880 -6.36 72.13 12.16
CA SER A 880 -7.45 71.16 12.29
C SER A 880 -7.08 69.90 13.07
N TYR A 881 -5.79 69.70 13.37
CA TYR A 881 -5.32 68.54 14.12
C TYR A 881 -5.66 68.68 15.61
N PRO A 882 -6.02 67.59 16.30
CA PRO A 882 -6.37 67.63 17.70
C PRO A 882 -5.18 68.13 18.54
N ALA A 883 -5.42 69.20 19.31
CA ALA A 883 -4.41 69.80 20.20
C ALA A 883 -4.20 69.01 21.51
N SER A 884 -5.00 67.97 21.76
CA SER A 884 -4.92 67.12 22.94
C SER A 884 -5.52 65.73 22.67
N THR A 885 -5.15 64.75 23.49
CA THR A 885 -5.72 63.39 23.45
C THR A 885 -7.08 63.27 24.16
N ASP A 886 -7.62 64.36 24.72
CA ASP A 886 -8.89 64.34 25.46
C ASP A 886 -10.06 64.03 24.51
N GLY A 887 -10.71 62.88 24.73
CA GLY A 887 -11.80 62.36 23.88
C GLY A 887 -11.52 60.99 23.26
N TYR A 888 -10.25 60.57 23.20
CA TYR A 888 -9.85 59.25 22.70
C TYR A 888 -9.71 58.22 23.83
N ARG A 889 -10.06 56.96 23.56
CA ARG A 889 -9.79 55.83 24.47
C ARG A 889 -8.31 55.42 24.33
N VAL A 890 -7.42 56.21 24.93
CA VAL A 890 -5.96 56.00 24.81
C VAL A 890 -5.53 54.81 25.67
N ILE A 891 -5.13 53.72 25.02
CA ILE A 891 -4.75 52.45 25.66
C ILE A 891 -3.27 52.47 26.10
N ALA A 892 -2.43 53.26 25.41
CA ALA A 892 -1.07 53.59 25.79
C ALA A 892 -0.70 54.97 25.25
N ALA A 893 0.02 55.77 26.04
CA ALA A 893 0.54 57.09 25.64
C ALA A 893 2.07 57.06 25.69
N TYR A 894 2.72 57.56 24.64
CA TYR A 894 4.18 57.68 24.60
C TYR A 894 4.66 58.70 25.65
N ASN A 895 5.25 58.21 26.74
CA ASN A 895 5.78 59.02 27.84
C ASN A 895 7.30 59.28 27.72
N GLY A 896 7.89 59.00 26.54
CA GLY A 896 9.30 59.26 26.26
C GLY A 896 9.56 60.70 25.80
N THR A 897 10.83 61.10 25.82
CA THR A 897 11.27 62.34 25.13
C THR A 897 11.45 62.00 23.65
N PRO A 898 10.87 62.76 22.70
CA PRO A 898 11.02 62.50 21.27
C PRO A 898 12.50 62.36 20.91
N SER A 899 12.89 61.24 20.30
CA SER A 899 14.31 60.92 20.06
C SER A 899 14.91 61.71 18.87
N ALA A 900 14.09 62.30 18.01
CA ALA A 900 14.50 63.29 17.01
C ALA A 900 13.31 64.06 16.43
N VAL A 901 13.51 65.33 16.10
CA VAL A 901 12.77 66.06 15.06
C VAL A 901 13.81 66.45 14.02
N GLY A 902 13.85 65.76 12.88
CA GLY A 902 14.86 65.99 11.86
C GLY A 902 14.36 65.57 10.48
N PHE A 903 14.70 66.35 9.46
CA PHE A 903 14.51 66.00 8.05
C PHE A 903 15.33 64.72 7.77
N SER A 904 14.66 63.60 7.51
CA SER A 904 15.35 62.36 7.14
C SER A 904 15.93 62.49 5.74
N SER A 905 17.23 62.33 5.60
CA SER A 905 17.93 62.39 4.32
C SER A 905 17.43 61.35 3.31
N THR A 906 17.08 61.82 2.12
CA THR A 906 17.14 61.11 0.82
C THR A 906 16.56 59.70 0.82
N GLY A 907 15.24 59.60 0.93
CA GLY A 907 14.51 58.35 0.74
C GLY A 907 13.09 58.32 1.31
N GLY A 908 12.49 59.46 1.63
CA GLY A 908 11.18 59.56 2.29
C GLY A 908 10.03 59.06 1.42
N GLY A 909 9.76 57.77 1.52
CA GLY A 909 8.49 57.13 1.18
C GLY A 909 7.98 56.36 2.40
N SER A 910 6.67 56.14 2.47
CA SER A 910 6.02 55.30 3.48
C SER A 910 6.75 53.95 3.60
N GLY A 911 7.09 53.51 4.82
CA GLY A 911 7.99 52.36 5.02
C GLY A 911 7.78 51.60 6.33
N ILE A 912 8.17 50.33 6.34
CA ILE A 912 8.07 49.40 7.49
C ILE A 912 9.49 48.96 7.88
N SER A 913 9.81 48.95 9.18
CA SER A 913 11.08 48.42 9.72
C SER A 913 10.81 47.45 10.88
N GLN A 914 11.48 46.28 10.90
CA GLN A 914 11.21 45.17 11.82
C GLN A 914 12.50 44.67 12.51
N GLU A 915 12.41 44.31 13.80
CA GLU A 915 13.43 43.57 14.57
C GLU A 915 12.77 42.34 15.23
N ILE A 916 13.39 41.16 15.12
CA ILE A 916 12.76 39.83 15.36
C ILE A 916 13.41 39.12 16.56
N SER A 917 12.60 38.59 17.48
CA SER A 917 13.00 37.59 18.49
C SER A 917 11.97 36.46 18.58
N MET A 918 12.43 35.20 18.72
CA MET A 918 11.62 34.00 18.49
C MET A 918 11.52 33.12 19.76
N SER A 919 10.31 32.67 20.12
CA SER A 919 10.05 31.59 21.09
C SER A 919 8.98 30.66 20.54
N LYS A 920 9.18 29.33 20.66
CA LYS A 920 8.33 28.28 20.07
C LYS A 920 7.59 27.55 21.20
N GLU A 921 6.26 27.55 21.18
CA GLU A 921 5.42 26.64 21.97
C GLU A 921 4.44 25.94 21.02
N THR A 922 4.16 24.67 21.31
CA THR A 922 3.43 23.74 20.44
C THR A 922 2.33 23.09 21.28
N SER A 923 1.08 23.12 20.83
CA SER A 923 0.00 22.33 21.43
C SER A 923 -0.88 21.70 20.36
N THR A 924 -0.99 20.38 20.37
CA THR A 924 -2.00 19.63 19.63
C THR A 924 -3.26 19.49 20.49
N SER A 925 -4.44 19.74 19.93
CA SER A 925 -5.71 19.40 20.58
C SER A 925 -6.62 18.64 19.62
N PHE A 926 -6.80 17.35 19.88
CA PHE A 926 -7.92 16.58 19.35
C PHE A 926 -9.14 16.86 20.23
N SER A 927 -10.06 17.71 19.78
CA SER A 927 -11.35 17.87 20.45
C SER A 927 -12.44 17.16 19.66
N ALA A 928 -12.75 15.93 20.07
CA ALA A 928 -14.06 15.31 19.83
C ALA A 928 -15.12 16.06 20.65
N SER A 929 -15.43 17.28 20.25
CA SER A 929 -16.59 18.02 20.75
C SER A 929 -17.06 18.91 19.62
N ALA A 930 -18.30 18.69 19.18
CA ALA A 930 -19.06 19.61 18.35
C ALA A 930 -19.09 20.99 19.02
N ALA A 931 -18.06 21.79 18.75
CA ALA A 931 -18.00 23.21 19.04
C ALA A 931 -17.50 23.83 17.74
N VAL A 932 -18.35 23.76 16.72
CA VAL A 932 -18.39 24.77 15.68
C VAL A 932 -18.62 26.09 16.42
N GLU A 933 -17.56 26.78 16.84
CA GLU A 933 -17.61 28.23 16.96
C GLU A 933 -17.76 28.76 15.54
N GLY A 934 -18.99 28.69 15.04
CA GLY A 934 -19.38 29.41 13.87
C GLY A 934 -19.08 30.88 14.16
N LYS A 935 -18.01 31.40 13.55
CA LYS A 935 -17.95 32.83 13.24
C LYS A 935 -18.97 33.05 12.13
N ALA A 936 -20.23 33.07 12.55
CA ALA A 936 -21.41 33.24 11.73
C ALA A 936 -21.27 34.52 10.90
N GLY A 937 -20.93 34.36 9.63
CA GLY A 937 -21.35 35.27 8.58
C GLY A 937 -22.87 35.16 8.44
N ALA A 938 -23.61 35.79 9.35
CA ALA A 938 -25.06 35.85 9.29
C ALA A 938 -25.51 36.64 8.05
N GLY A 939 -25.77 35.89 6.97
CA GLY A 939 -26.68 36.27 5.91
C GLY A 939 -28.08 35.76 6.25
N GLU A 940 -28.87 36.57 6.97
CA GLU A 940 -30.32 36.42 6.95
C GLU A 940 -30.89 37.38 5.90
N GLY A 941 -31.43 36.82 4.82
CA GLY A 941 -32.26 37.52 3.86
C GLY A 941 -33.69 37.64 4.39
N ALA A 942 -34.12 38.87 4.60
CA ALA A 942 -35.51 39.31 4.44
C ALA A 942 -35.55 40.37 3.35
#